data_AF-A0A7R9ZU62-F1
#
_entry.id   AF-A0A7R9ZU62-F1
#
_cell.length_a   1.000
_cell.length_b   1.000
_cell.length_c   1.000
_cell.angle_alpha   90.00
_cell.angle_beta   90.00
_cell.angle_gamma   90.00
#
_symmetry.space_group_name_H-M   'P 1'
#
loop_
_entity.id
_entity.type
_entity.pdbx_description
1 polymer ?
#
loop_
_entity_poly.entity_id
_entity_poly.type
_entity_poly.pdbx_seq_one_letter_code
_entity_poly.pdbx_strand_id
1 'polypeptide(L)'
;AVIIKGTQIYDPSKGRWAELSPLDVLQMLGRAGRPQYDTEGEGIILTRHSELQYYLSLTNLQLPVESQLIKTLPDHLNAEVVLGTVQNLEEAAEWLSYTFLYIRMLRNPALYGIANGASAIKDDPTLKQRRLDLAHTAATLLEKNQLIRYDRRSGAIQATPLGRVASQFYISHTSMAVYSRHMRPNMSDIELLRLFSLSGEFAHVTVREEEKLELAKLAGRVPIPVKESPSEPSAKINILLQAYVSRLKLDGLALVADMAFIQQSAARIMRCLFEIALRRRWASLVRLTLAFSNMVSHRIWRSQTPLRQFKKLPEVVARKIERKSDIEWSRYSDLTASDLGELVGVPKMGRILHKLVHQFPRIEISGAHIQPITRSLLRIELTFVSGFKFDVNTHGYVQSFHVIVEDVNCENILHHEYFSLKSSASEDDHTLVFSVPILEPLSPAYFVRVVSDSWLHSESVLPISFDKMILPAKFPAPTELLDLQPLLPSSIGEPALSKLFQFDEFNPIQTQTFHELFKTDKNCLVCSPSGSGKTTCAEFAIMRMLTTTSDGKCVYVAPSDEIADPIYQSWKRRFGALIGSSMVVRLTGETVPDLKLLNSGRIIVSTITSLDALTRRWRQRKSIKAISLVIFDEV
;
A
#
# COMPACT_ATOMS: atom_id res chain seq x y z
N ALA A 1 -49.57 -8.02 -23.45
CA ALA A 1 -49.60 -8.59 -22.08
C ALA A 1 -48.20 -9.07 -21.67
N VAL A 2 -47.88 -9.03 -20.38
CA VAL A 2 -46.70 -9.67 -19.76
C VAL A 2 -47.19 -10.71 -18.76
N ILE A 3 -46.59 -11.91 -18.77
CA ILE A 3 -46.94 -13.00 -17.85
C ILE A 3 -45.68 -13.41 -17.08
N ILE A 4 -45.71 -13.25 -15.76
CA ILE A 4 -44.69 -13.74 -14.83
C ILE A 4 -45.11 -15.14 -14.38
N LYS A 5 -44.54 -16.17 -15.02
CA LYS A 5 -44.88 -17.57 -14.76
C LYS A 5 -44.03 -18.12 -13.60
N GLY A 6 -44.58 -18.07 -12.40
CA GLY A 6 -43.89 -18.49 -11.18
C GLY A 6 -42.99 -17.38 -10.66
N THR A 7 -43.02 -17.17 -9.35
CA THR A 7 -42.28 -16.10 -8.68
C THR A 7 -41.09 -16.59 -7.88
N GLN A 8 -40.68 -17.84 -8.09
CA GLN A 8 -39.57 -18.43 -7.35
C GLN A 8 -38.30 -18.42 -8.19
N ILE A 9 -37.24 -17.88 -7.60
CA ILE A 9 -35.89 -17.88 -8.14
C ILE A 9 -34.95 -18.52 -7.12
N TYR A 10 -33.95 -19.24 -7.63
CA TYR A 10 -32.89 -19.73 -6.76
C TYR A 10 -31.93 -18.59 -6.42
N ASP A 11 -31.80 -18.26 -5.12
CA ASP A 11 -30.94 -17.19 -4.62
C ASP A 11 -29.69 -17.81 -3.95
N PRO A 12 -28.52 -17.80 -4.62
CA PRO A 12 -27.29 -18.36 -4.08
C PRO A 12 -26.84 -17.68 -2.78
N SER A 13 -27.12 -16.38 -2.63
CA SER A 13 -26.71 -15.61 -1.43
C SER A 13 -27.42 -16.09 -0.16
N LYS A 14 -28.61 -16.68 -0.31
CA LYS A 14 -29.39 -17.29 0.78
C LYS A 14 -29.35 -18.83 0.75
N GLY A 15 -28.73 -19.42 -0.26
CA GLY A 15 -28.64 -20.88 -0.42
C GLY A 15 -29.96 -21.59 -0.71
N ARG A 16 -31.05 -20.87 -1.02
CA ARG A 16 -32.40 -21.43 -1.13
C ARG A 16 -33.22 -20.78 -2.24
N TRP A 17 -34.33 -21.42 -2.59
CA TRP A 17 -35.37 -20.81 -3.40
C TRP A 17 -36.02 -19.66 -2.63
N ALA A 18 -36.08 -18.50 -3.25
CA ALA A 18 -36.65 -17.28 -2.72
C ALA A 18 -37.65 -16.69 -3.71
N GLU A 19 -38.53 -15.84 -3.20
CA GLU A 19 -39.44 -15.07 -4.02
C GLU A 19 -38.68 -14.00 -4.82
N LEU A 20 -39.20 -13.65 -6.00
CA LEU A 20 -38.66 -12.59 -6.86
C LEU A 20 -38.61 -11.27 -6.09
N SER A 21 -37.56 -10.48 -6.36
CA SER A 21 -37.44 -9.18 -5.71
C SER A 21 -38.54 -8.22 -6.18
N PRO A 22 -38.97 -7.26 -5.34
CA PRO A 22 -39.87 -6.19 -5.75
C PRO A 22 -39.46 -5.49 -7.04
N LEU A 23 -38.15 -5.26 -7.20
CA LEU A 23 -37.57 -4.58 -8.35
C LEU A 23 -37.74 -5.40 -9.62
N ASP A 24 -37.47 -6.71 -9.57
CA ASP A 24 -37.62 -7.60 -10.73
C ASP A 24 -39.09 -7.65 -11.18
N VAL A 25 -40.02 -7.78 -10.24
CA VAL A 25 -41.46 -7.84 -10.55
C VAL A 25 -41.94 -6.53 -11.16
N LEU A 26 -41.61 -5.39 -10.55
CA LEU A 26 -41.97 -4.06 -11.08
C LEU A 26 -41.34 -3.81 -12.45
N GLN A 27 -40.09 -4.23 -12.66
CA GLN A 27 -39.40 -4.09 -13.95
C GLN A 27 -40.01 -4.97 -15.03
N MET A 28 -40.43 -6.20 -14.70
CA MET A 28 -41.14 -7.09 -15.62
C MET A 28 -42.52 -6.53 -15.98
N LEU A 29 -43.31 -6.12 -14.98
CA LEU A 29 -44.64 -5.54 -15.19
C LEU A 29 -44.57 -4.20 -15.93
N GLY A 30 -43.51 -3.40 -15.72
CA GLY A 30 -43.28 -2.16 -16.46
C GLY A 30 -43.05 -2.35 -17.97
N ARG A 31 -42.94 -3.61 -18.44
CA ARG A 31 -42.94 -3.94 -19.88
C ARG A 31 -44.33 -4.25 -20.43
N ALA A 32 -45.37 -4.24 -19.61
CA ALA A 32 -46.74 -4.45 -20.05
C ALA A 32 -47.34 -3.17 -20.65
N GLY A 33 -47.75 -3.25 -21.91
CA GLY A 33 -48.34 -2.13 -22.66
C GLY A 33 -47.27 -1.25 -23.32
N ARG A 34 -47.29 -1.14 -24.64
CA ARG A 34 -46.39 -0.28 -25.40
C ARG A 34 -46.99 1.12 -25.52
N PRO A 35 -46.30 2.18 -25.06
CA PRO A 35 -46.87 3.53 -24.96
C PRO A 35 -47.46 4.14 -26.25
N GLN A 36 -47.04 3.66 -27.42
CA GLN A 36 -47.48 4.18 -28.72
C GLN A 36 -48.53 3.31 -29.44
N TYR A 37 -48.71 2.06 -29.01
CA TYR A 37 -49.48 1.07 -29.77
C TYR A 37 -50.66 0.50 -28.99
N ASP A 38 -50.47 0.26 -27.70
CA ASP A 38 -51.45 -0.43 -26.87
C ASP A 38 -52.21 0.60 -26.03
N THR A 39 -53.55 0.50 -25.99
CA THR A 39 -54.41 1.38 -25.16
C THR A 39 -54.34 1.03 -23.69
N GLU A 40 -54.07 -0.24 -23.37
CA GLU A 40 -53.89 -0.76 -22.02
C GLU A 40 -52.79 -1.83 -21.99
N GLY A 41 -52.16 -1.97 -20.83
CA GLY A 41 -51.13 -2.98 -20.56
C GLY A 41 -51.66 -4.02 -19.59
N GLU A 42 -51.69 -5.28 -20.00
CA GLU A 42 -52.10 -6.38 -19.13
C GLU A 42 -50.88 -7.09 -18.52
N GLY A 43 -50.81 -7.13 -17.19
CA GLY A 43 -49.76 -7.80 -16.43
C GLY A 43 -50.33 -8.91 -15.55
N ILE A 44 -49.85 -10.15 -15.73
CA ILE A 44 -50.35 -11.34 -15.04
C ILE A 44 -49.22 -11.95 -14.20
N ILE A 45 -49.44 -12.10 -12.89
CA ILE A 45 -48.52 -12.79 -11.98
C ILE A 45 -49.11 -14.14 -11.60
N LEU A 46 -48.37 -15.22 -11.88
CA LEU A 46 -48.70 -16.57 -11.44
C LEU A 46 -47.80 -16.93 -10.26
N THR A 47 -48.37 -16.99 -9.05
CA THR A 47 -47.63 -17.22 -7.79
C THR A 47 -48.38 -18.19 -6.87
N ARG A 48 -47.76 -18.56 -5.74
CA ARG A 48 -48.41 -19.36 -4.69
C ARG A 48 -49.45 -18.50 -3.98
N HIS A 49 -50.53 -19.13 -3.52
CA HIS A 49 -51.60 -18.41 -2.81
C HIS A 49 -51.10 -17.66 -1.56
N SER A 50 -50.08 -18.18 -0.87
CA SER A 50 -49.47 -17.53 0.30
C SER A 50 -48.83 -16.17 -0.02
N GLU A 51 -48.29 -16.00 -1.22
CA GLU A 51 -47.55 -14.79 -1.62
C GLU A 51 -48.43 -13.78 -2.35
N LEU A 52 -49.70 -14.12 -2.61
CA LEU A 52 -50.63 -13.26 -3.35
C LEU A 52 -50.79 -11.89 -2.68
N GLN A 53 -50.92 -11.86 -1.34
CA GLN A 53 -51.04 -10.61 -0.61
C GLN A 53 -49.78 -9.75 -0.72
N TYR A 54 -48.59 -10.37 -0.70
CA TYR A 54 -47.31 -9.65 -0.85
C TYR A 54 -47.23 -8.94 -2.21
N TYR A 55 -47.52 -9.64 -3.30
CA TYR A 55 -47.46 -9.05 -4.64
C TYR A 55 -48.59 -8.04 -4.89
N LEU A 56 -49.79 -8.25 -4.31
CA LEU A 56 -50.86 -7.24 -4.35
C LEU A 56 -50.45 -5.95 -3.62
N SER A 57 -49.83 -6.07 -2.44
CA SER A 57 -49.34 -4.90 -1.71
C SER A 57 -48.21 -4.20 -2.47
N LEU A 58 -47.37 -4.94 -3.18
CA LEU A 58 -46.33 -4.37 -4.03
C LEU A 58 -46.90 -3.55 -5.20
N THR A 59 -47.87 -4.08 -5.94
CA THR A 59 -48.46 -3.40 -7.10
C THR A 59 -49.36 -2.23 -6.71
N ASN A 60 -49.96 -2.27 -5.52
CA ASN A 60 -50.87 -1.23 -5.02
C ASN A 60 -50.19 -0.18 -4.12
N LEU A 61 -48.86 -0.06 -4.17
CA LEU A 61 -48.07 0.93 -3.39
C LEU A 61 -48.25 0.81 -1.86
N GLN A 62 -48.55 -0.39 -1.36
CA GLN A 62 -48.78 -0.67 0.07
C GLN A 62 -47.58 -1.31 0.75
N LEU A 63 -46.50 -1.64 0.02
CA LEU A 63 -45.29 -2.21 0.60
C LEU A 63 -44.33 -1.09 1.06
N PRO A 64 -44.14 -0.86 2.37
CA PRO A 64 -43.23 0.18 2.85
C PRO A 64 -41.77 -0.17 2.57
N VAL A 65 -40.98 0.85 2.23
CA VAL A 65 -39.52 0.72 2.06
C VAL A 65 -38.84 0.86 3.41
N GLU A 66 -38.12 -0.18 3.85
CA GLU A 66 -37.44 -0.25 5.14
C GLU A 66 -35.92 -0.40 5.00
N SER A 67 -35.17 0.10 5.98
CA SER A 67 -33.71 0.06 5.97
C SER A 67 -33.17 -1.29 6.41
N GLN A 68 -32.19 -1.82 5.67
CA GLN A 68 -31.46 -3.06 6.01
C GLN A 68 -30.05 -2.79 6.58
N LEU A 69 -29.68 -1.52 6.80
CA LEU A 69 -28.31 -1.10 7.14
C LEU A 69 -27.78 -1.73 8.43
N ILE A 70 -28.63 -2.04 9.42
CA ILE A 70 -28.19 -2.60 10.72
C ILE A 70 -27.34 -3.87 10.53
N LYS A 71 -27.67 -4.72 9.55
CA LYS A 71 -26.97 -5.99 9.29
C LYS A 71 -25.53 -5.78 8.81
N THR A 72 -25.29 -4.76 7.98
CA THR A 72 -24.00 -4.44 7.37
C THR A 72 -23.32 -3.23 8.01
N LEU A 73 -23.89 -2.72 9.10
CA LEU A 73 -23.42 -1.51 9.79
C LEU A 73 -21.92 -1.58 10.15
N PRO A 74 -21.37 -2.69 10.68
CA PRO A 74 -19.93 -2.77 10.95
C PRO A 74 -19.08 -2.54 9.71
N ASP A 75 -19.44 -3.12 8.56
CA ASP A 75 -18.64 -3.00 7.34
C ASP A 75 -18.67 -1.57 6.77
N HIS A 76 -19.83 -0.92 6.82
CA HIS A 76 -19.97 0.49 6.42
C HIS A 76 -19.26 1.44 7.38
N LEU A 77 -19.37 1.22 8.69
CA LEU A 77 -18.64 2.02 9.68
C LEU A 77 -17.13 1.88 9.48
N ASN A 78 -16.63 0.66 9.22
CA ASN A 78 -15.22 0.45 8.91
C ASN A 78 -14.79 1.23 7.67
N ALA A 79 -15.63 1.31 6.62
CA ALA A 79 -15.31 2.09 5.43
C ALA A 79 -15.16 3.59 5.74
N GLU A 80 -16.05 4.18 6.53
CA GLU A 80 -15.94 5.60 6.93
C GLU A 80 -14.73 5.88 7.82
N VAL A 81 -14.39 4.94 8.70
CA VAL A 81 -13.19 5.01 9.54
C VAL A 81 -11.92 4.91 8.68
N VAL A 82 -11.94 4.10 7.63
CA VAL A 82 -10.82 3.96 6.67
C VAL A 82 -10.67 5.21 5.81
N LEU A 83 -11.77 5.82 5.38
CA LEU A 83 -11.78 7.09 4.65
C LEU A 83 -11.32 8.28 5.52
N GLY A 84 -11.46 8.16 6.84
CA GLY A 84 -11.12 9.20 7.80
C GLY A 84 -12.25 10.19 8.07
N THR A 85 -13.45 9.94 7.52
CA THR A 85 -14.69 10.70 7.81
C THR A 85 -15.12 10.53 9.26
N VAL A 86 -14.82 9.38 9.86
CA VAL A 86 -15.18 9.03 11.24
C VAL A 86 -13.91 8.68 12.03
N GLN A 87 -13.60 9.48 13.05
CA GLN A 87 -12.43 9.32 13.91
C GLN A 87 -12.80 9.10 15.38
N ASN A 88 -14.06 9.29 15.74
CA ASN A 88 -14.57 9.03 17.08
C ASN A 88 -16.03 8.58 17.05
N LEU A 89 -16.52 8.13 18.21
CA LEU A 89 -17.87 7.60 18.36
C LEU A 89 -18.96 8.65 18.09
N GLU A 90 -18.70 9.93 18.39
CA GLU A 90 -19.66 11.01 18.15
C GLU A 90 -19.85 11.27 16.66
N GLU A 91 -18.75 11.34 15.90
CA GLU A 91 -18.77 11.43 14.44
C GLU A 91 -19.43 10.19 13.80
N ALA A 92 -19.24 9.00 14.37
CA ALA A 92 -19.94 7.80 13.91
C ALA A 92 -21.47 7.93 14.10
N ALA A 93 -21.90 8.48 15.23
CA ALA A 93 -23.31 8.76 15.47
C ALA A 93 -23.83 9.87 14.53
N GLU A 94 -23.05 10.91 14.27
CA GLU A 94 -23.40 11.96 13.30
C GLU A 94 -23.53 11.40 11.88
N TRP A 95 -22.59 10.56 11.44
CA TRP A 95 -22.68 9.86 10.17
C TRP A 95 -24.00 9.08 10.05
N LEU A 96 -24.41 8.39 11.13
CA LEU A 96 -25.69 7.69 11.18
C LEU A 96 -26.91 8.61 10.97
N SER A 97 -26.86 9.92 11.32
CA SER A 97 -28.01 10.82 11.03
C SER A 97 -28.26 11.02 9.54
N TYR A 98 -27.25 10.89 8.69
CA TYR A 98 -27.43 11.08 7.25
C TYR A 98 -28.05 9.85 6.57
N THR A 99 -28.25 8.75 7.31
CA THR A 99 -28.69 7.48 6.74
C THR A 99 -30.21 7.36 6.65
N PHE A 100 -30.69 6.58 5.68
CA PHE A 100 -32.10 6.18 5.60
C PHE A 100 -32.56 5.41 6.85
N LEU A 101 -31.65 4.67 7.51
CA LEU A 101 -31.93 3.99 8.77
C LEU A 101 -32.41 4.97 9.84
N TYR A 102 -31.74 6.11 10.01
CA TYR A 102 -32.11 7.12 10.99
C TYR A 102 -33.52 7.66 10.77
N ILE A 103 -33.86 8.02 9.53
CA ILE A 103 -35.19 8.53 9.18
C ILE A 103 -36.27 7.49 9.47
N ARG A 104 -36.00 6.20 9.17
CA ARG A 104 -36.96 5.12 9.44
C ARG A 104 -37.10 4.81 10.93
N MET A 105 -36.01 4.87 11.71
CA MET A 105 -36.07 4.73 13.17
C MET A 105 -36.93 5.82 13.83
N LEU A 106 -36.86 7.06 13.34
CA LEU A 106 -37.72 8.14 13.83
C LEU A 106 -39.20 7.94 13.47
N ARG A 107 -39.49 7.49 12.24
CA ARG A 107 -40.87 7.32 11.76
C ARG A 107 -41.55 6.07 12.30
N ASN A 108 -40.81 4.98 12.53
CA ASN A 108 -41.35 3.71 13.00
C ASN A 108 -40.42 3.05 14.03
N PRO A 109 -40.28 3.61 15.24
CA PRO A 109 -39.31 3.16 16.24
C PRO A 109 -39.52 1.71 16.69
N ALA A 110 -40.78 1.26 16.73
CA ALA A 110 -41.13 -0.09 17.16
C ALA A 110 -40.54 -1.17 16.23
N LEU A 111 -40.52 -0.93 14.92
CA LEU A 111 -39.95 -1.87 13.94
C LEU A 111 -38.43 -2.05 14.10
N TYR A 112 -37.73 -1.03 14.60
CA TYR A 112 -36.27 -1.04 14.79
C TYR A 112 -35.86 -1.39 16.23
N GLY A 113 -36.79 -1.94 17.02
CA GLY A 113 -36.52 -2.46 18.36
C GLY A 113 -36.18 -1.39 19.40
N ILE A 114 -36.67 -0.16 19.23
CA ILE A 114 -36.50 0.92 20.20
C ILE A 114 -37.57 0.74 21.29
N ALA A 115 -37.13 0.38 22.51
CA ALA A 115 -38.01 0.09 23.64
C ALA A 115 -38.95 1.28 23.93
N ASN A 116 -40.20 0.99 24.30
CA ASN A 116 -41.26 1.97 24.55
C ASN A 116 -41.70 2.83 23.33
N GLY A 117 -41.22 2.53 22.12
CA GLY A 117 -41.74 3.08 20.86
C GLY A 117 -41.78 4.62 20.85
N ALA A 118 -42.99 5.18 20.78
CA ALA A 118 -43.21 6.62 20.71
C ALA A 118 -42.80 7.38 21.99
N SER A 119 -42.73 6.74 23.16
CA SER A 119 -42.30 7.42 24.39
C SER A 119 -40.79 7.59 24.47
N ALA A 120 -40.00 6.67 23.91
CA ALA A 120 -38.55 6.83 23.83
C ALA A 120 -38.11 8.00 22.92
N ILE A 121 -38.94 8.35 21.93
CA ILE A 121 -38.73 9.56 21.12
C ILE A 121 -38.97 10.85 21.94
N LYS A 122 -39.77 10.80 23.02
CA LYS A 122 -39.93 11.97 23.90
C LYS A 122 -38.66 12.23 24.73
N ASP A 123 -37.98 11.17 25.13
CA ASP A 123 -36.76 11.26 25.94
C ASP A 123 -35.50 11.48 25.08
N ASP A 124 -35.45 10.92 23.87
CA ASP A 124 -34.36 11.12 22.89
C ASP A 124 -34.94 11.48 21.49
N PRO A 125 -35.34 12.75 21.27
CA PRO A 125 -36.02 13.17 20.05
C PRO A 125 -35.16 13.05 18.79
N THR A 126 -33.84 13.02 18.94
CA THR A 126 -32.89 12.89 17.82
C THR A 126 -32.27 11.50 17.73
N LEU A 127 -32.71 10.56 18.57
CA LEU A 127 -32.14 9.22 18.71
C LEU A 127 -30.60 9.24 18.83
N LYS A 128 -30.02 10.26 19.49
CA LYS A 128 -28.57 10.41 19.64
C LYS A 128 -28.00 9.25 20.45
N GLN A 129 -28.61 8.89 21.56
CA GLN A 129 -28.15 7.78 22.40
C GLN A 129 -28.24 6.47 21.63
N ARG A 130 -29.36 6.24 20.93
CA ARG A 130 -29.52 5.03 20.11
C ARG A 130 -28.46 4.93 19.01
N ARG A 131 -28.10 6.03 18.36
CA ARG A 131 -27.02 6.06 17.35
C ARG A 131 -25.66 5.78 17.96
N LEU A 132 -25.37 6.33 19.15
CA LEU A 132 -24.15 6.02 19.90
C LEU A 132 -24.09 4.53 20.26
N ASP A 133 -25.19 3.93 20.70
CA ASP A 133 -25.24 2.49 21.05
C ASP A 133 -24.99 1.60 19.82
N LEU A 134 -25.60 1.96 18.67
CA LEU A 134 -25.39 1.26 17.40
C LEU A 134 -23.94 1.39 16.93
N ALA A 135 -23.39 2.60 16.96
CA ALA A 135 -22.01 2.86 16.60
C ALA A 135 -21.03 2.14 17.55
N HIS A 136 -21.31 2.12 18.85
CA HIS A 136 -20.51 1.43 19.86
C HIS A 136 -20.51 -0.07 19.66
N THR A 137 -21.68 -0.65 19.36
CA THR A 137 -21.81 -2.09 19.08
C THR A 137 -21.02 -2.47 17.83
N ALA A 138 -21.17 -1.68 16.76
CA ALA A 138 -20.43 -1.89 15.51
C ALA A 138 -18.91 -1.74 15.71
N ALA A 139 -18.47 -0.69 16.41
CA ALA A 139 -17.07 -0.46 16.74
C ALA A 139 -16.48 -1.60 17.59
N THR A 140 -17.24 -2.11 18.57
CA THR A 140 -16.82 -3.24 19.41
C THR A 140 -16.64 -4.53 18.58
N LEU A 141 -17.51 -4.78 17.60
CA LEU A 141 -17.37 -5.91 16.68
C LEU A 141 -16.13 -5.76 15.78
N LEU A 142 -15.89 -4.57 15.25
CA LEU A 142 -14.71 -4.28 14.43
C LEU A 142 -13.40 -4.37 15.23
N GLU A 143 -13.39 -3.89 16.47
CA GLU A 143 -12.27 -4.01 17.41
C GLU A 143 -11.96 -5.49 17.68
N LYS A 144 -12.98 -6.28 18.01
CA LYS A 144 -12.85 -7.73 18.25
C LYS A 144 -12.24 -8.46 17.06
N ASN A 145 -12.52 -8.01 15.84
CA ASN A 145 -12.00 -8.56 14.59
C ASN A 145 -10.71 -7.85 14.10
N GLN A 146 -10.12 -6.98 14.92
CA GLN A 146 -8.85 -6.27 14.65
C GLN A 146 -8.89 -5.35 13.42
N LEU A 147 -10.06 -4.86 13.03
CA LEU A 147 -10.23 -3.95 11.89
C LEU A 147 -10.07 -2.47 12.27
N ILE A 148 -10.39 -2.14 13.52
CA ILE A 148 -10.17 -0.82 14.10
C ILE A 148 -9.47 -0.95 15.45
N ARG A 149 -8.80 0.12 15.89
CA ARG A 149 -8.46 0.34 17.29
C ARG A 149 -9.53 1.27 17.86
N TYR A 150 -10.18 0.86 18.94
CA TYR A 150 -11.27 1.61 19.54
C TYR A 150 -10.97 1.86 21.02
N ASP A 151 -10.73 3.11 21.40
CA ASP A 151 -10.60 3.48 22.80
C ASP A 151 -11.98 3.84 23.36
N ARG A 152 -12.47 2.99 24.27
CA ARG A 152 -13.79 3.16 24.91
C ARG A 152 -13.88 4.37 25.84
N ARG A 153 -12.74 4.88 26.32
CA ARG A 153 -12.70 6.04 27.23
C ARG A 153 -12.82 7.36 26.48
N SER A 154 -11.97 7.56 25.47
CA SER A 154 -12.01 8.76 24.64
C SER A 154 -13.05 8.70 23.52
N GLY A 155 -13.53 7.50 23.18
CA GLY A 155 -14.36 7.26 22.00
C GLY A 155 -13.55 7.30 20.69
N ALA A 156 -12.23 7.43 20.74
CA ALA A 156 -11.38 7.53 19.55
C ALA A 156 -11.34 6.20 18.78
N ILE A 157 -11.42 6.30 17.46
CA ILE A 157 -11.45 5.18 16.53
C ILE A 157 -10.36 5.39 15.48
N GLN A 158 -9.53 4.36 15.26
CA GLN A 158 -8.47 4.40 14.25
C GLN A 158 -8.51 3.14 13.37
N ALA A 159 -8.43 3.32 12.05
CA ALA A 159 -8.34 2.22 11.10
C ALA A 159 -7.03 1.40 11.27
N THR A 160 -7.14 0.08 11.36
CA THR A 160 -5.97 -0.81 11.24
C THR A 160 -5.63 -1.06 9.78
N PRO A 161 -4.42 -1.54 9.46
CA PRO A 161 -4.11 -2.01 8.11
C PRO A 161 -5.10 -3.07 7.60
N LEU A 162 -5.58 -3.98 8.46
CA LEU A 162 -6.60 -4.98 8.08
C LEU A 162 -7.95 -4.32 7.78
N GLY A 163 -8.38 -3.32 8.55
CA GLY A 163 -9.59 -2.55 8.26
C GLY A 163 -9.55 -1.89 6.88
N ARG A 164 -8.38 -1.34 6.50
CA ARG A 164 -8.17 -0.77 5.16
C ARG A 164 -8.34 -1.81 4.05
N VAL A 165 -7.73 -2.98 4.20
CA VAL A 165 -7.87 -4.08 3.23
C VAL A 165 -9.33 -4.53 3.12
N ALA A 166 -10.02 -4.70 4.25
CA ALA A 166 -11.43 -5.09 4.26
C ALA A 166 -12.33 -4.12 3.49
N SER A 167 -12.13 -2.82 3.71
CA SER A 167 -12.86 -1.75 3.02
C SER A 167 -12.52 -1.70 1.53
N GLN A 168 -11.23 -1.73 1.17
CA GLN A 168 -10.78 -1.62 -0.22
C GLN A 168 -11.29 -2.77 -1.11
N PHE A 169 -11.37 -3.98 -0.56
CA PHE A 169 -11.79 -5.17 -1.31
C PHE A 169 -13.24 -5.58 -1.06
N TYR A 170 -14.03 -4.77 -0.34
CA TYR A 170 -15.43 -5.08 -0.01
C TYR A 170 -15.60 -6.46 0.64
N ILE A 171 -14.81 -6.73 1.68
CA ILE A 171 -14.83 -7.99 2.43
C ILE A 171 -15.46 -7.76 3.80
N SER A 172 -16.37 -8.65 4.18
CA SER A 172 -17.07 -8.59 5.46
C SER A 172 -16.12 -8.75 6.65
N HIS A 173 -16.43 -8.08 7.75
CA HIS A 173 -15.67 -8.18 8.99
C HIS A 173 -15.60 -9.61 9.56
N THR A 174 -16.59 -10.46 9.25
CA THR A 174 -16.61 -11.87 9.63
C THR A 174 -15.57 -12.67 8.85
N SER A 175 -15.47 -12.48 7.53
CA SER A 175 -14.43 -13.09 6.70
C SER A 175 -13.03 -12.66 7.14
N MET A 176 -12.85 -11.38 7.43
CA MET A 176 -11.57 -10.89 7.94
C MET A 176 -11.16 -11.53 9.27
N ALA A 177 -12.13 -11.82 10.14
CA ALA A 177 -11.86 -12.54 11.39
C ALA A 177 -11.41 -13.99 11.14
N VAL A 178 -12.00 -14.67 10.14
CA VAL A 178 -11.57 -16.00 9.71
C VAL A 178 -10.14 -15.94 9.18
N TYR A 179 -9.83 -15.00 8.30
CA TYR A 179 -8.49 -14.85 7.72
C TYR A 179 -7.43 -14.54 8.77
N SER A 180 -7.71 -13.62 9.70
CA SER A 180 -6.76 -13.25 10.74
C SER A 180 -6.39 -14.45 11.63
N ARG A 181 -7.35 -15.34 11.92
CA ARG A 181 -7.16 -16.53 12.77
C ARG A 181 -6.49 -17.70 12.07
N HIS A 182 -6.79 -17.92 10.79
CA HIS A 182 -6.41 -19.16 10.10
C HIS A 182 -5.25 -19.00 9.10
N MET A 183 -4.96 -17.79 8.63
CA MET A 183 -3.83 -17.57 7.71
C MET A 183 -2.49 -17.79 8.42
N ARG A 184 -1.60 -18.53 7.76
CA ARG A 184 -0.24 -18.85 8.23
C ARG A 184 0.77 -18.60 7.08
N PRO A 185 2.06 -18.34 7.37
CA PRO A 185 3.04 -18.04 6.32
C PRO A 185 3.18 -19.16 5.28
N ASN A 186 3.24 -20.41 5.74
CA ASN A 186 3.55 -21.56 4.88
C ASN A 186 2.30 -22.42 4.61
N MET A 187 1.24 -21.80 4.09
CA MET A 187 0.04 -22.54 3.68
C MET A 187 0.24 -23.24 2.34
N SER A 188 -0.35 -24.43 2.22
CA SER A 188 -0.44 -25.18 0.95
C SER A 188 -1.64 -24.73 0.10
N ASP A 189 -1.66 -25.15 -1.18
CA ASP A 189 -2.82 -24.97 -2.07
C ASP A 189 -4.12 -25.48 -1.45
N ILE A 190 -4.06 -26.64 -0.77
CA ILE A 190 -5.20 -27.27 -0.10
C ILE A 190 -5.73 -26.38 1.03
N GLU A 191 -4.84 -25.89 1.88
CA GLU A 191 -5.21 -25.05 3.02
C GLU A 191 -5.75 -23.68 2.59
N LEU A 192 -5.21 -23.11 1.52
CA LEU A 192 -5.69 -21.83 1.00
C LEU A 192 -7.11 -21.96 0.42
N LEU A 193 -7.39 -23.01 -0.36
CA LEU A 193 -8.74 -23.25 -0.88
C LEU A 193 -9.74 -23.57 0.24
N ARG A 194 -9.31 -24.29 1.27
CA ARG A 194 -10.11 -24.49 2.48
C ARG A 194 -10.41 -23.15 3.16
N LEU A 195 -9.41 -22.30 3.36
CA LEU A 195 -9.60 -20.97 3.95
C LEU A 195 -10.60 -20.13 3.15
N PHE A 196 -10.47 -20.12 1.83
CA PHE A 196 -11.42 -19.47 0.93
C PHE A 196 -12.86 -19.98 1.13
N SER A 197 -13.04 -21.30 1.30
CA SER A 197 -14.37 -21.88 1.49
C SER A 197 -15.03 -21.50 2.83
N LEU A 198 -14.26 -21.01 3.81
CA LEU A 198 -14.74 -20.57 5.12
C LEU A 198 -15.14 -19.09 5.16
N SER A 199 -15.09 -18.39 4.02
CA SER A 199 -15.45 -16.98 3.94
C SER A 199 -16.91 -16.75 4.32
N GLY A 200 -17.19 -15.70 5.09
CA GLY A 200 -18.53 -15.31 5.53
C GLY A 200 -19.48 -14.97 4.39
N GLU A 201 -18.97 -14.61 3.22
CA GLU A 201 -19.76 -14.42 1.99
C GLU A 201 -20.48 -15.72 1.55
N PHE A 202 -20.01 -16.88 1.99
CA PHE A 202 -20.58 -18.19 1.64
C PHE A 202 -21.33 -18.86 2.79
N ALA A 203 -21.60 -18.13 3.88
CA ALA A 203 -22.21 -18.71 5.10
C ALA A 203 -23.57 -19.39 4.88
N HIS A 204 -24.29 -19.03 3.81
CA HIS A 204 -25.60 -19.60 3.48
C HIS A 204 -25.55 -20.70 2.41
N VAL A 205 -24.39 -20.98 1.82
CA VAL A 205 -24.27 -22.08 0.85
C VAL A 205 -24.46 -23.40 1.60
N THR A 206 -25.30 -24.27 1.06
CA THR A 206 -25.59 -25.60 1.63
C THR A 206 -25.47 -26.67 0.56
N VAL A 207 -25.26 -27.92 0.98
CA VAL A 207 -25.24 -29.08 0.09
C VAL A 207 -26.62 -29.74 0.08
N ARG A 208 -27.21 -29.88 -1.11
CA ARG A 208 -28.53 -30.51 -1.30
C ARG A 208 -28.38 -31.97 -1.69
N GLU A 209 -29.40 -32.80 -1.43
CA GLU A 209 -29.33 -34.23 -1.73
C GLU A 209 -29.18 -34.52 -3.22
N GLU A 210 -29.89 -33.76 -4.08
CA GLU A 210 -29.90 -33.94 -5.53
C GLU A 210 -28.55 -33.66 -6.20
N GLU A 211 -27.69 -32.85 -5.58
CA GLU A 211 -26.39 -32.45 -6.13
C GLU A 211 -25.21 -33.25 -5.57
N LYS A 212 -25.39 -34.05 -4.50
CA LYS A 212 -24.30 -34.81 -3.87
C LYS A 212 -23.57 -35.74 -4.82
N LEU A 213 -24.31 -36.42 -5.71
CA LEU A 213 -23.73 -37.37 -6.66
C LEU A 213 -22.90 -36.66 -7.74
N GLU A 214 -23.33 -35.47 -8.17
CA GLU A 214 -22.56 -34.62 -9.09
C GLU A 214 -21.31 -34.06 -8.39
N LEU A 215 -21.44 -33.57 -7.16
CA LEU A 215 -20.32 -33.07 -6.36
C LEU A 215 -19.26 -34.14 -6.09
N ALA A 216 -19.66 -35.38 -5.79
CA ALA A 216 -18.74 -36.49 -5.61
C ALA A 216 -17.96 -36.81 -6.90
N LYS A 217 -18.62 -36.76 -8.07
CA LYS A 217 -17.95 -36.93 -9.37
C LYS A 217 -16.98 -35.80 -9.66
N LEU A 218 -17.33 -34.57 -9.31
CA LEU A 218 -16.46 -33.40 -9.47
C LEU A 218 -15.26 -33.43 -8.53
N ALA A 219 -15.45 -33.87 -7.27
CA ALA A 219 -14.38 -34.02 -6.29
C ALA A 219 -13.25 -34.93 -6.78
N GLY A 220 -13.57 -35.97 -7.57
CA GLY A 220 -12.57 -36.84 -8.19
C GLY A 220 -11.88 -36.28 -9.44
N ARG A 221 -12.35 -35.13 -9.98
CA ARG A 221 -11.81 -34.49 -11.20
C ARG A 221 -11.07 -33.20 -10.94
N VAL A 222 -11.26 -32.57 -9.79
CA VAL A 222 -10.59 -31.32 -9.43
C VAL A 222 -9.11 -31.59 -9.12
N PRO A 223 -8.18 -30.69 -9.51
CA PRO A 223 -6.75 -30.97 -9.42
C PRO A 223 -6.20 -30.89 -7.99
N ILE A 224 -6.81 -30.10 -7.10
CA ILE A 224 -6.35 -29.93 -5.73
C ILE A 224 -7.25 -30.76 -4.80
N PRO A 225 -6.69 -31.69 -4.00
CA PRO A 225 -7.48 -32.53 -3.10
C PRO A 225 -8.30 -31.71 -2.11
N VAL A 226 -9.56 -32.11 -1.93
CA VAL A 226 -10.47 -31.57 -0.91
C VAL A 226 -10.49 -32.56 0.26
N LYS A 227 -10.15 -32.09 1.46
CA LYS A 227 -10.04 -32.95 2.65
C LYS A 227 -11.39 -33.18 3.32
N GLU A 228 -12.29 -32.23 3.17
CA GLU A 228 -13.64 -32.22 3.70
C GLU A 228 -14.53 -33.22 2.96
N SER A 229 -15.56 -33.74 3.63
CA SER A 229 -16.55 -34.59 2.96
C SER A 229 -17.30 -33.78 1.89
N PRO A 230 -17.59 -34.34 0.69
CA PRO A 230 -18.41 -33.66 -0.33
C PRO A 230 -19.81 -33.24 0.14
N SER A 231 -20.27 -33.75 1.28
CA SER A 231 -21.51 -33.34 1.93
C SER A 231 -21.40 -32.05 2.74
N GLU A 232 -20.18 -31.54 2.99
CA GLU A 232 -19.97 -30.29 3.71
C GLU A 232 -20.04 -29.07 2.77
N PRO A 233 -20.63 -27.94 3.22
CA PRO A 233 -20.67 -26.72 2.43
C PRO A 233 -19.30 -26.20 1.98
N SER A 234 -18.29 -26.31 2.85
CA SER A 234 -16.89 -25.95 2.57
C SER A 234 -16.34 -26.74 1.37
N ALA A 235 -16.60 -28.05 1.34
CA ALA A 235 -16.20 -28.92 0.23
C ALA A 235 -16.89 -28.50 -1.07
N LYS A 236 -18.21 -28.24 -1.04
CA LYS A 236 -18.96 -27.75 -2.20
C LYS A 236 -18.36 -26.45 -2.75
N ILE A 237 -18.09 -25.46 -1.92
CA ILE A 237 -17.52 -24.16 -2.34
C ILE A 237 -16.14 -24.38 -2.98
N ASN A 238 -15.30 -25.20 -2.35
CA ASN A 238 -13.97 -25.53 -2.85
C ASN A 238 -14.04 -26.22 -4.22
N ILE A 239 -14.84 -27.28 -4.34
CA ILE A 239 -15.04 -28.03 -5.59
C ILE A 239 -15.56 -27.10 -6.70
N LEU A 240 -16.54 -26.24 -6.41
CA LEU A 240 -17.10 -25.33 -7.41
C LEU A 240 -16.11 -24.27 -7.86
N LEU A 241 -15.27 -23.72 -6.98
CA LEU A 241 -14.19 -22.81 -7.37
C LEU A 241 -13.19 -23.51 -8.31
N GLN A 242 -12.79 -24.73 -7.97
CA GLN A 242 -11.86 -25.50 -8.80
C GLN A 242 -12.48 -25.90 -10.15
N ALA A 243 -13.77 -26.26 -10.17
CA ALA A 243 -14.52 -26.56 -11.37
C ALA A 243 -14.63 -25.32 -12.29
N TYR A 244 -14.83 -24.14 -11.72
CA TYR A 244 -14.84 -22.86 -12.44
C TYR A 244 -13.51 -22.58 -13.14
N VAL A 245 -12.38 -22.68 -12.41
CA VAL A 245 -11.03 -22.49 -12.96
C VAL A 245 -10.73 -23.53 -14.04
N SER A 246 -11.15 -24.77 -13.82
CA SER A 246 -10.97 -25.89 -14.76
C SER A 246 -11.92 -25.87 -15.96
N ARG A 247 -12.89 -24.93 -16.01
CA ARG A 247 -13.92 -24.82 -17.05
C ARG A 247 -14.75 -26.10 -17.23
N LEU A 248 -15.02 -26.79 -16.12
CA LEU A 248 -15.90 -27.96 -16.12
C LEU A 248 -17.35 -27.53 -16.36
N LYS A 249 -18.11 -28.40 -17.05
CA LYS A 249 -19.55 -28.24 -17.22
C LYS A 249 -20.27 -28.84 -16.01
N LEU A 250 -21.33 -28.18 -15.58
CA LEU A 250 -22.22 -28.61 -14.51
C LEU A 250 -23.60 -28.85 -15.11
N ASP A 251 -24.30 -29.88 -14.63
CA ASP A 251 -25.62 -30.27 -15.12
C ASP A 251 -26.74 -29.58 -14.29
N GLY A 252 -26.55 -29.45 -12.97
CA GLY A 252 -27.53 -28.83 -12.07
C GLY A 252 -27.59 -27.30 -12.17
N LEU A 253 -28.77 -26.74 -12.46
CA LEU A 253 -28.99 -25.27 -12.53
C LEU A 253 -28.64 -24.56 -11.21
N ALA A 254 -28.97 -25.16 -10.06
CA ALA A 254 -28.63 -24.61 -8.76
C ALA A 254 -27.11 -24.58 -8.52
N LEU A 255 -26.38 -25.63 -8.92
CA LEU A 255 -24.92 -25.66 -8.85
C LEU A 255 -24.26 -24.63 -9.77
N VAL A 256 -24.81 -24.41 -10.97
CA VAL A 256 -24.34 -23.35 -11.88
C VAL A 256 -24.51 -21.97 -11.24
N ALA A 257 -25.65 -21.73 -10.59
CA ALA A 257 -25.91 -20.48 -9.88
C ALA A 257 -24.99 -20.30 -8.66
N ASP A 258 -24.77 -21.37 -7.88
CA ASP A 258 -23.82 -21.38 -6.77
C ASP A 258 -22.38 -21.09 -7.24
N MET A 259 -21.93 -21.73 -8.32
CA MET A 259 -20.62 -21.47 -8.94
C MET A 259 -20.50 -20.02 -9.41
N ALA A 260 -21.58 -19.47 -10.02
CA ALA A 260 -21.62 -18.09 -10.47
C ALA A 260 -21.54 -17.06 -9.33
N PHE A 261 -22.13 -17.38 -8.18
CA PHE A 261 -22.03 -16.57 -6.97
C PHE A 261 -20.62 -16.63 -6.35
N ILE A 262 -20.04 -17.84 -6.29
CA ILE A 262 -18.67 -18.04 -5.77
C ILE A 262 -17.65 -17.29 -6.63
N GLN A 263 -17.71 -17.40 -7.96
CA GLN A 263 -16.73 -16.72 -8.85
C GLN A 263 -16.77 -15.19 -8.70
N GLN A 264 -17.96 -14.59 -8.51
CA GLN A 264 -18.10 -13.13 -8.37
C GLN A 264 -17.41 -12.62 -7.10
N SER A 265 -17.35 -13.46 -6.08
CA SER A 265 -16.67 -13.16 -4.81
C SER A 265 -15.21 -13.62 -4.80
N ALA A 266 -14.86 -14.60 -5.62
CA ALA A 266 -13.53 -15.22 -5.62
C ALA A 266 -12.40 -14.24 -5.94
N ALA A 267 -12.58 -13.38 -6.95
CA ALA A 267 -11.53 -12.44 -7.35
C ALA A 267 -11.18 -11.46 -6.22
N ARG A 268 -12.19 -10.83 -5.60
CA ARG A 268 -11.98 -9.87 -4.51
C ARG A 268 -11.44 -10.53 -3.23
N ILE A 269 -11.91 -11.74 -2.91
CA ILE A 269 -11.42 -12.48 -1.73
C ILE A 269 -9.95 -12.88 -1.93
N MET A 270 -9.58 -13.45 -3.09
CA MET A 270 -8.19 -13.84 -3.34
C MET A 270 -7.23 -12.64 -3.33
N ARG A 271 -7.68 -11.47 -3.82
CA ARG A 271 -6.92 -10.22 -3.72
C ARG A 271 -6.78 -9.71 -2.29
N CYS A 272 -7.84 -9.81 -1.49
CA CYS A 272 -7.78 -9.50 -0.06
C CYS A 272 -6.76 -10.41 0.66
N LEU A 273 -6.79 -11.72 0.41
CA LEU A 273 -5.82 -12.67 1.00
C LEU A 273 -4.38 -12.35 0.60
N PHE A 274 -4.16 -11.97 -0.66
CA PHE A 274 -2.87 -11.49 -1.16
C PHE A 274 -2.39 -10.25 -0.41
N GLU A 275 -3.24 -9.24 -0.27
CA GLU A 275 -2.89 -7.99 0.41
C GLU A 275 -2.60 -8.20 1.91
N ILE A 276 -3.33 -9.11 2.57
CA ILE A 276 -3.05 -9.51 3.95
C ILE A 276 -1.67 -10.19 4.05
N ALA A 277 -1.37 -11.13 3.15
CA ALA A 277 -0.09 -11.84 3.12
C ALA A 277 1.09 -10.87 2.90
N LEU A 278 0.89 -9.90 2.00
CA LEU A 278 1.88 -8.88 1.65
C LEU A 278 2.20 -7.97 2.84
N ARG A 279 1.16 -7.46 3.53
CA ARG A 279 1.33 -6.64 4.74
C ARG A 279 1.96 -7.39 5.90
N ARG A 280 1.72 -8.70 6.00
CA ARG A 280 2.36 -9.59 6.98
C ARG A 280 3.77 -10.04 6.56
N ARG A 281 4.22 -9.66 5.35
CA ARG A 281 5.53 -9.98 4.78
C ARG A 281 5.80 -11.48 4.58
N TRP A 282 4.76 -12.26 4.27
CA TRP A 282 4.86 -13.70 4.04
C TRP A 282 5.07 -14.01 2.55
N ALA A 283 6.32 -14.10 2.12
CA ALA A 283 6.71 -14.20 0.70
C ALA A 283 6.10 -15.43 0.01
N SER A 284 6.16 -16.59 0.65
CA SER A 284 5.58 -17.84 0.15
C SER A 284 4.06 -17.72 -0.07
N LEU A 285 3.33 -17.20 0.92
CA LEU A 285 1.89 -17.00 0.81
C LEU A 285 1.50 -15.92 -0.20
N VAL A 286 2.28 -14.86 -0.32
CA VAL A 286 2.08 -13.79 -1.33
C VAL A 286 2.12 -14.39 -2.73
N ARG A 287 3.13 -15.22 -3.05
CA ARG A 287 3.23 -15.92 -4.34
C ARG A 287 2.02 -16.83 -4.57
N LEU A 288 1.63 -17.58 -3.55
CA LEU A 288 0.50 -18.51 -3.62
C LEU A 288 -0.82 -17.78 -3.92
N THR A 289 -1.14 -16.76 -3.14
CA THR A 289 -2.40 -15.99 -3.21
C THR A 289 -2.47 -15.14 -4.48
N LEU A 290 -1.37 -14.51 -4.91
CA LEU A 290 -1.28 -13.80 -6.19
C LEU A 290 -1.55 -14.74 -7.36
N ALA A 291 -0.91 -15.91 -7.35
CA ALA A 291 -1.13 -16.92 -8.37
C ALA A 291 -2.59 -17.38 -8.40
N PHE A 292 -3.22 -17.65 -7.25
CA PHE A 292 -4.65 -17.99 -7.20
C PHE A 292 -5.55 -16.87 -7.70
N SER A 293 -5.24 -15.60 -7.37
CA SER A 293 -6.00 -14.47 -7.89
C SER A 293 -5.95 -14.41 -9.42
N ASN A 294 -4.77 -14.63 -10.01
CA ASN A 294 -4.60 -14.66 -11.46
C ASN A 294 -5.23 -15.91 -12.09
N MET A 295 -5.15 -17.07 -11.45
CA MET A 295 -5.82 -18.31 -11.89
C MET A 295 -7.36 -18.16 -11.93
N VAL A 296 -7.95 -17.55 -10.90
CA VAL A 296 -9.39 -17.26 -10.84
C VAL A 296 -9.80 -16.26 -11.92
N SER A 297 -9.00 -15.20 -12.11
CA SER A 297 -9.30 -14.15 -13.10
C SER A 297 -9.22 -14.66 -14.54
N HIS A 298 -8.21 -15.49 -14.85
CA HIS A 298 -7.97 -16.01 -16.21
C HIS A 298 -8.61 -17.37 -16.49
N ARG A 299 -9.13 -18.05 -15.46
CA ARG A 299 -9.65 -19.43 -15.52
C ARG A 299 -8.62 -20.39 -16.12
N ILE A 300 -7.44 -20.40 -15.53
CA ILE A 300 -6.31 -21.27 -15.88
C ILE A 300 -5.61 -21.74 -14.61
N TRP A 301 -4.90 -22.86 -14.68
CA TRP A 301 -4.04 -23.38 -13.62
C TRP A 301 -2.56 -23.08 -13.88
N ARG A 302 -1.72 -23.10 -12.82
CA ARG A 302 -0.26 -22.93 -12.93
C ARG A 302 0.44 -23.99 -13.79
N SER A 303 -0.18 -25.15 -13.98
CA SER A 303 0.37 -26.21 -14.84
C SER A 303 0.09 -25.99 -16.33
N GLN A 304 -0.74 -25.00 -16.66
CA GLN A 304 -1.18 -24.71 -18.03
C GLN A 304 -0.30 -23.65 -18.69
N THR A 305 -0.31 -23.61 -20.02
CA THR A 305 0.52 -22.64 -20.75
C THR A 305 0.06 -21.19 -20.49
N PRO A 306 0.99 -20.24 -20.23
CA PRO A 306 0.65 -18.83 -20.02
C PRO A 306 -0.06 -18.20 -21.20
N LEU A 307 0.14 -18.76 -22.41
CA LEU A 307 -0.49 -18.30 -23.65
C LEU A 307 -2.02 -18.40 -23.62
N ARG A 308 -2.62 -19.22 -22.74
CA ARG A 308 -4.08 -19.28 -22.54
C ARG A 308 -4.68 -17.96 -22.04
N GLN A 309 -3.87 -17.06 -21.48
CA GLN A 309 -4.32 -15.73 -21.04
C GLN A 309 -4.69 -14.84 -22.22
N PHE A 310 -4.16 -15.13 -23.42
CA PHE A 310 -4.57 -14.46 -24.65
C PHE A 310 -5.86 -15.07 -25.20
N LYS A 311 -6.91 -14.25 -25.33
CA LYS A 311 -8.24 -14.66 -25.85
C LYS A 311 -8.20 -15.24 -27.28
N LYS A 312 -7.13 -14.97 -28.04
CA LYS A 312 -6.98 -15.35 -29.45
C LYS A 312 -6.47 -16.79 -29.64
N LEU A 313 -6.08 -17.50 -28.58
CA LEU A 313 -5.49 -18.84 -28.69
C LEU A 313 -6.59 -19.94 -28.74
N PRO A 314 -6.64 -20.77 -29.79
CA PRO A 314 -7.56 -21.90 -29.84
C PRO A 314 -7.20 -22.99 -28.81
N GLU A 315 -8.22 -23.58 -28.18
CA GLU A 315 -8.07 -24.62 -27.14
C GLU A 315 -7.24 -25.83 -27.62
N VAL A 316 -7.39 -26.21 -28.90
CA VAL A 316 -6.65 -27.34 -29.49
C VAL A 316 -5.14 -27.04 -29.56
N VAL A 317 -4.77 -25.80 -29.88
CA VAL A 317 -3.38 -25.35 -29.96
C VAL A 317 -2.79 -25.29 -28.55
N ALA A 318 -3.51 -24.73 -27.58
CA ALA A 318 -3.09 -24.68 -26.18
C ALA A 318 -2.77 -26.07 -25.62
N ARG A 319 -3.65 -27.06 -25.83
CA ARG A 319 -3.42 -28.43 -25.37
C ARG A 319 -2.22 -29.11 -26.02
N LYS A 320 -1.92 -28.79 -27.28
CA LYS A 320 -0.75 -29.33 -27.96
C LYS A 320 0.55 -28.77 -27.37
N ILE A 321 0.58 -27.48 -27.02
CA ILE A 321 1.70 -26.85 -26.31
C ILE A 321 1.88 -27.51 -24.95
N GLU A 322 0.80 -27.71 -24.20
CA GLU A 322 0.85 -28.33 -22.85
C GLU A 322 1.29 -29.80 -22.85
N ARG A 323 1.04 -30.53 -23.95
CA ARG A 323 1.55 -31.90 -24.12
C ARG A 323 3.06 -31.96 -24.34
N LYS A 324 3.69 -30.84 -24.71
CA LYS A 324 5.13 -30.72 -24.94
C LYS A 324 5.77 -30.10 -23.70
N SER A 325 5.93 -30.91 -22.66
CA SER A 325 6.51 -30.50 -21.36
C SER A 325 8.03 -30.31 -21.38
N ASP A 326 8.70 -30.68 -22.47
CA ASP A 326 10.17 -30.74 -22.53
C ASP A 326 10.82 -29.35 -22.68
N ILE A 327 10.03 -28.34 -23.04
CA ILE A 327 10.50 -26.96 -23.24
C ILE A 327 9.96 -26.09 -22.12
N GLU A 328 10.88 -25.52 -21.34
CA GLU A 328 10.56 -24.53 -20.31
C GLU A 328 10.00 -23.24 -20.93
N TRP A 329 9.01 -22.62 -20.28
CA TRP A 329 8.36 -21.40 -20.76
C TRP A 329 9.34 -20.28 -21.12
N SER A 330 10.41 -20.12 -20.34
CA SER A 330 11.47 -19.12 -20.54
C SER A 330 12.18 -19.23 -21.90
N ARG A 331 12.24 -20.44 -22.49
CA ARG A 331 12.89 -20.69 -23.78
C ARG A 331 11.99 -20.44 -24.99
N TYR A 332 10.69 -20.21 -24.79
CA TYR A 332 9.78 -19.93 -25.90
C TYR A 332 10.13 -18.62 -26.63
N SER A 333 10.78 -17.66 -25.95
CA SER A 333 11.26 -16.42 -26.56
C SER A 333 12.32 -16.65 -27.64
N ASP A 334 13.09 -17.74 -27.51
CA ASP A 334 14.25 -18.01 -28.38
C ASP A 334 13.86 -18.78 -29.64
N LEU A 335 12.63 -19.31 -29.69
CA LEU A 335 12.11 -20.12 -30.79
C LEU A 335 11.62 -19.24 -31.94
N THR A 336 11.94 -19.62 -33.17
CA THR A 336 11.44 -18.91 -34.35
C THR A 336 9.97 -19.21 -34.59
N ALA A 337 9.33 -18.38 -35.42
CA ALA A 337 7.95 -18.63 -35.83
C ALA A 337 7.77 -19.97 -36.58
N SER A 338 8.81 -20.48 -37.24
CA SER A 338 8.76 -21.80 -37.89
C SER A 338 8.73 -22.91 -36.84
N ASP A 339 9.65 -22.83 -35.87
CA ASP A 339 9.79 -23.82 -34.79
C ASP A 339 8.51 -23.94 -33.96
N LEU A 340 7.89 -22.80 -33.61
CA LEU A 340 6.61 -22.78 -32.89
C LEU A 340 5.45 -23.37 -33.71
N GLY A 341 5.48 -23.19 -35.04
CA GLY A 341 4.51 -23.79 -35.94
C GLY A 341 4.64 -25.30 -36.05
N GLU A 342 5.88 -25.78 -36.12
CA GLU A 342 6.23 -27.20 -36.15
C GLU A 342 5.95 -27.89 -34.80
N LEU A 343 6.29 -27.24 -33.69
CA LEU A 343 6.05 -27.71 -32.32
C LEU A 343 4.58 -28.09 -32.09
N VAL A 344 3.66 -27.28 -32.64
CA VAL A 344 2.21 -27.51 -32.54
C VAL A 344 1.67 -28.31 -33.74
N GLY A 345 2.49 -28.62 -34.74
CA GLY A 345 2.07 -29.28 -35.98
C GLY A 345 1.02 -28.48 -36.75
N VAL A 346 1.05 -27.14 -36.63
CA VAL A 346 0.18 -26.21 -37.36
C VAL A 346 1.03 -25.02 -37.81
N PRO A 347 1.73 -25.10 -38.96
CA PRO A 347 2.67 -24.08 -39.41
C PRO A 347 2.08 -22.66 -39.49
N LYS A 348 0.80 -22.55 -39.89
CA LYS A 348 0.08 -21.26 -39.94
C LYS A 348 -0.02 -20.55 -38.59
N MET A 349 -0.06 -21.31 -37.48
CA MET A 349 -0.13 -20.76 -36.13
C MET A 349 1.23 -20.25 -35.63
N GLY A 350 2.34 -20.65 -36.25
CA GLY A 350 3.69 -20.28 -35.81
C GLY A 350 3.91 -18.77 -35.69
N ARG A 351 3.47 -17.99 -36.69
CA ARG A 351 3.55 -16.51 -36.65
C ARG A 351 2.71 -15.90 -35.53
N ILE A 352 1.51 -16.45 -35.28
CA ILE A 352 0.61 -15.98 -34.23
C ILE A 352 1.21 -16.30 -32.87
N LEU A 353 1.68 -17.53 -32.65
CA LEU A 353 2.33 -17.96 -31.41
C LEU A 353 3.57 -17.12 -31.11
N HIS A 354 4.44 -16.92 -32.11
CA HIS A 354 5.62 -16.06 -31.97
C HIS A 354 5.24 -14.65 -31.54
N LYS A 355 4.21 -14.05 -32.14
CA LYS A 355 3.69 -12.75 -31.73
C LYS A 355 3.19 -12.77 -30.28
N LEU A 356 2.41 -13.78 -29.89
CA LEU A 356 1.86 -13.87 -28.52
C LEU A 356 2.95 -14.05 -27.47
N VAL A 357 3.97 -14.88 -27.74
CA VAL A 357 5.13 -15.06 -26.85
C VAL A 357 5.86 -13.73 -26.64
N HIS A 358 6.13 -12.98 -27.71
CA HIS A 358 6.81 -11.68 -27.60
C HIS A 358 5.91 -10.57 -27.04
N GLN A 359 4.60 -10.75 -27.01
CA GLN A 359 3.66 -9.84 -26.35
C GLN A 359 3.47 -10.19 -24.88
N PHE A 360 3.88 -11.36 -24.41
CA PHE A 360 3.69 -11.78 -23.03
C PHE A 360 4.50 -10.88 -22.09
N PRO A 361 3.89 -10.22 -21.09
CA PRO A 361 4.60 -9.32 -20.20
C PRO A 361 5.76 -10.01 -19.48
N ARG A 362 6.95 -9.42 -19.59
CA ARG A 362 8.17 -9.85 -18.92
C ARG A 362 9.01 -8.62 -18.60
N ILE A 363 9.56 -8.54 -17.40
CA ILE A 363 10.52 -7.51 -17.01
C ILE A 363 11.89 -8.16 -16.95
N GLU A 364 12.85 -7.64 -17.71
CA GLU A 364 14.22 -8.11 -17.67
C GLU A 364 15.03 -7.20 -16.77
N ILE A 365 15.68 -7.78 -15.76
CA ILE A 365 16.51 -7.03 -14.82
C ILE A 365 17.88 -6.83 -15.47
N SER A 366 18.10 -5.66 -16.05
CA SER A 366 19.33 -5.28 -16.77
C SER A 366 20.54 -5.15 -15.85
N GLY A 367 20.34 -4.72 -14.61
CA GLY A 367 21.41 -4.61 -13.63
C GLY A 367 20.93 -4.33 -12.21
N ALA A 368 21.72 -4.73 -11.22
CA ALA A 368 21.52 -4.34 -9.83
C ALA A 368 22.83 -3.79 -9.28
N HIS A 369 22.81 -2.52 -8.89
CA HIS A 369 23.92 -1.91 -8.19
C HIS A 369 23.64 -1.91 -6.69
N ILE A 370 24.56 -2.49 -5.93
CA ILE A 370 24.38 -2.80 -4.52
C ILE A 370 25.40 -2.03 -3.71
N GLN A 371 24.93 -1.20 -2.78
CA GLN A 371 25.76 -0.31 -1.97
C GLN A 371 25.45 -0.51 -0.47
N PRO A 372 26.36 -1.13 0.30
CA PRO A 372 26.26 -1.16 1.75
C PRO A 372 26.36 0.25 2.34
N ILE A 373 25.27 0.78 2.90
CA ILE A 373 25.30 2.09 3.58
C ILE A 373 25.87 1.92 4.98
N THR A 374 25.37 0.92 5.71
CA THR A 374 25.84 0.56 7.05
C THR A 374 25.95 -0.96 7.14
N ARG A 375 26.39 -1.47 8.30
CA ARG A 375 26.39 -2.92 8.56
C ARG A 375 24.98 -3.54 8.56
N SER A 376 23.95 -2.73 8.78
CA SER A 376 22.56 -3.17 8.90
C SER A 376 21.67 -2.73 7.74
N LEU A 377 22.18 -1.93 6.80
CA LEU A 377 21.39 -1.33 5.74
C LEU A 377 22.11 -1.40 4.40
N LEU A 378 21.43 -1.99 3.42
CA LEU A 378 21.87 -2.12 2.05
C LEU A 378 21.00 -1.25 1.15
N ARG A 379 21.61 -0.42 0.31
CA ARG A 379 20.91 0.26 -0.79
C ARG A 379 21.03 -0.58 -2.05
N ILE A 380 19.89 -0.83 -2.69
CA ILE A 380 19.80 -1.56 -3.95
C ILE A 380 19.23 -0.59 -4.98
N GLU A 381 19.97 -0.42 -6.06
CA GLU A 381 19.55 0.29 -7.27
C GLU A 381 19.33 -0.74 -8.37
N LEU A 382 18.06 -1.04 -8.64
CA LEU A 382 17.61 -2.01 -9.61
C LEU A 382 17.28 -1.30 -10.91
N THR A 383 17.95 -1.67 -12.00
CA THR A 383 17.63 -1.20 -13.35
C THR A 383 17.03 -2.34 -14.16
N PHE A 384 15.89 -2.10 -14.81
CA PHE A 384 15.19 -3.10 -15.60
C PHE A 384 14.50 -2.50 -16.82
N VAL A 385 14.28 -3.35 -17.82
CA VAL A 385 13.65 -3.02 -19.11
C VAL A 385 12.45 -3.91 -19.36
N SER A 386 11.56 -3.49 -20.26
CA SER A 386 10.49 -4.38 -20.72
C SER A 386 11.05 -5.40 -21.71
N GLY A 387 10.95 -6.68 -21.37
CA GLY A 387 11.34 -7.80 -22.24
C GLY A 387 10.22 -8.23 -23.19
N PHE A 388 9.29 -7.33 -23.53
CA PHE A 388 8.12 -7.66 -24.34
C PHE A 388 7.61 -6.50 -25.17
N LYS A 389 6.90 -6.82 -26.25
CA LYS A 389 6.27 -5.85 -27.14
C LYS A 389 4.92 -5.42 -26.58
N PHE A 390 4.85 -4.17 -26.13
CA PHE A 390 3.64 -3.60 -25.56
C PHE A 390 2.54 -3.41 -26.63
N ASP A 391 1.39 -4.06 -26.46
CA ASP A 391 0.17 -3.87 -27.25
C ASP A 391 -1.01 -3.39 -26.40
N VAL A 392 -1.48 -2.17 -26.65
CA VAL A 392 -2.57 -1.53 -25.87
C VAL A 392 -3.87 -2.34 -25.90
N ASN A 393 -4.15 -3.06 -26.99
CA ASN A 393 -5.36 -3.87 -27.08
C ASN A 393 -5.35 -5.08 -26.12
N THR A 394 -4.15 -5.55 -25.79
CA THR A 394 -3.97 -6.73 -24.95
C THR A 394 -3.63 -6.35 -23.51
N HIS A 395 -2.83 -5.31 -23.32
CA HIS A 395 -2.31 -4.89 -22.01
C HIS A 395 -3.03 -3.67 -21.42
N GLY A 396 -3.88 -2.99 -22.18
CA GLY A 396 -4.36 -1.66 -21.78
C GLY A 396 -3.22 -0.63 -21.78
N TYR A 397 -3.35 0.44 -21.00
CA TYR A 397 -2.37 1.54 -21.00
C TYR A 397 -1.24 1.37 -19.98
N VAL A 398 -1.45 0.52 -18.97
CA VAL A 398 -0.54 0.30 -17.84
C VAL A 398 -0.47 -1.19 -17.54
N GLN A 399 0.74 -1.68 -17.29
CA GLN A 399 1.00 -3.00 -16.73
C GLN A 399 1.67 -2.86 -15.37
N SER A 400 1.15 -3.58 -14.40
CA SER A 400 1.60 -3.46 -13.02
C SER A 400 2.40 -4.67 -12.57
N PHE A 401 3.41 -4.41 -11.75
CA PHE A 401 4.33 -5.40 -11.21
C PHE A 401 4.59 -5.15 -9.73
N HIS A 402 4.82 -6.22 -8.99
CA HIS A 402 5.32 -6.19 -7.62
C HIS A 402 6.82 -6.46 -7.63
N VAL A 403 7.60 -5.52 -7.09
CA VAL A 403 9.02 -5.70 -6.82
C VAL A 403 9.15 -6.12 -5.36
N ILE A 404 9.59 -7.36 -5.14
CA ILE A 404 9.64 -8.00 -3.83
C ILE A 404 11.08 -8.43 -3.58
N VAL A 405 11.65 -8.00 -2.46
CA VAL A 405 12.94 -8.51 -1.98
C VAL A 405 12.67 -9.54 -0.89
N GLU A 406 13.08 -10.76 -1.16
CA GLU A 406 12.89 -11.93 -0.31
C GLU A 406 14.21 -12.30 0.39
N ASP A 407 14.11 -12.90 1.57
CA ASP A 407 15.23 -13.54 2.26
C ASP A 407 15.72 -14.81 1.53
N VAL A 408 16.79 -15.43 2.02
CA VAL A 408 17.41 -16.63 1.42
C VAL A 408 16.41 -17.78 1.28
N ASN A 409 15.52 -17.91 2.27
CA ASN A 409 14.55 -19.00 2.33
C ASN A 409 13.30 -18.70 1.47
N CYS A 410 13.18 -17.50 0.91
CA CYS A 410 12.01 -17.02 0.20
C CYS A 410 10.72 -17.12 1.04
N GLU A 411 10.84 -16.89 2.36
CA GLU A 411 9.75 -16.95 3.33
C GLU A 411 9.33 -15.56 3.79
N ASN A 412 10.29 -14.64 3.96
CA ASN A 412 10.03 -13.29 4.44
C ASN A 412 10.30 -12.23 3.38
N ILE A 413 9.40 -11.25 3.32
CA ILE A 413 9.58 -10.05 2.48
C ILE A 413 10.33 -8.99 3.28
N LEU A 414 11.51 -8.63 2.81
CA LEU A 414 12.35 -7.56 3.38
C LEU A 414 11.89 -6.19 2.90
N HIS A 415 11.52 -6.10 1.62
CA HIS A 415 11.03 -4.90 0.97
C HIS A 415 10.02 -5.24 -0.13
N HIS A 416 9.02 -4.38 -0.31
CA HIS A 416 8.01 -4.48 -1.35
C HIS A 416 7.71 -3.10 -1.92
N GLU A 417 7.66 -3.00 -3.24
CA GLU A 417 7.22 -1.81 -3.97
C GLU A 417 6.31 -2.20 -5.14
N TYR A 418 5.36 -1.32 -5.49
CA TYR A 418 4.47 -1.50 -6.63
C TYR A 418 4.97 -0.66 -7.80
N PHE A 419 5.31 -1.31 -8.91
CA PHE A 419 5.79 -0.67 -10.13
C PHE A 419 4.70 -0.68 -11.21
N SER A 420 4.50 0.45 -11.88
CA SER A 420 3.52 0.59 -12.96
C SER A 420 4.20 1.01 -14.26
N LEU A 421 4.29 0.07 -15.21
CA LEU A 421 4.82 0.28 -16.54
C LEU A 421 3.76 0.92 -17.44
N LYS A 422 3.96 2.18 -17.83
CA LYS A 422 3.09 2.87 -18.79
C LYS A 422 3.49 2.52 -20.22
N SER A 423 2.49 2.41 -21.10
CA SER A 423 2.70 2.16 -22.54
C SER A 423 3.70 3.13 -23.20
N SER A 424 3.65 4.42 -22.84
CA SER A 424 4.53 5.46 -23.39
C SER A 424 6.01 5.29 -23.02
N ALA A 425 6.29 4.63 -21.90
CA ALA A 425 7.63 4.43 -21.36
C ALA A 425 8.00 2.93 -21.37
N SER A 426 7.40 2.16 -22.29
CA SER A 426 7.63 0.72 -22.34
C SER A 426 9.04 0.38 -22.80
N GLU A 427 9.64 1.18 -23.69
CA GLU A 427 10.98 0.95 -24.22
C GLU A 427 12.09 1.61 -23.39
N ASP A 428 11.73 2.42 -22.39
CA ASP A 428 12.69 3.13 -21.54
C ASP A 428 13.29 2.20 -20.47
N ASP A 429 14.51 2.53 -20.03
CA ASP A 429 15.13 1.93 -18.85
C ASP A 429 14.50 2.52 -17.57
N HIS A 430 14.10 1.64 -16.65
CA HIS A 430 13.52 2.04 -15.36
C HIS A 430 14.48 1.71 -14.23
N THR A 431 14.72 2.69 -13.36
CA THR A 431 15.58 2.53 -12.18
C THR A 431 14.75 2.69 -10.91
N LEU A 432 14.81 1.70 -10.02
CA LEU A 432 14.23 1.75 -8.67
C LEU A 432 15.35 1.71 -7.64
N VAL A 433 15.32 2.66 -6.70
CA VAL A 433 16.30 2.76 -5.61
C VAL A 433 15.57 2.59 -4.29
N PHE A 434 15.93 1.54 -3.55
CA PHE A 434 15.36 1.25 -2.24
C PHE A 434 16.42 0.70 -1.29
N SER A 435 16.11 0.72 0.01
CA SER A 435 16.99 0.21 1.05
C SER A 435 16.37 -1.00 1.74
N VAL A 436 17.18 -2.03 1.97
CA VAL A 436 16.80 -3.27 2.64
C VAL A 436 17.66 -3.49 3.88
N PRO A 437 17.07 -4.03 4.97
CA PRO A 437 17.86 -4.39 6.14
C PRO A 437 18.74 -5.60 5.84
N ILE A 438 19.96 -5.59 6.38
CA ILE A 438 20.86 -6.75 6.43
C ILE A 438 20.62 -7.46 7.76
N LEU A 439 20.25 -8.74 7.69
CA LEU A 439 20.06 -9.58 8.87
C LEU A 439 21.41 -10.11 9.37
N GLU A 440 21.59 -10.20 10.69
CA GLU A 440 22.72 -10.88 11.33
C GLU A 440 22.24 -12.24 11.89
N PRO A 441 22.88 -13.39 11.58
CA PRO A 441 24.09 -13.53 10.75
C PRO A 441 23.84 -13.22 9.27
N LEU A 442 24.90 -12.77 8.57
CA LEU A 442 24.83 -12.39 7.17
C LEU A 442 24.33 -13.56 6.32
N SER A 443 23.21 -13.34 5.66
CA SER A 443 22.62 -14.26 4.69
C SER A 443 23.53 -14.43 3.47
N PRO A 444 23.61 -15.61 2.82
CA PRO A 444 24.41 -15.77 1.60
C PRO A 444 23.90 -14.92 0.42
N ALA A 445 22.59 -14.77 0.29
CA ALA A 445 21.98 -14.00 -0.78
C ALA A 445 20.58 -13.52 -0.42
N TYR A 446 20.11 -12.46 -1.09
CA TYR A 446 18.70 -12.10 -1.18
C TYR A 446 18.18 -12.34 -2.58
N PHE A 447 16.85 -12.43 -2.74
CA PHE A 447 16.22 -12.61 -4.04
C PHE A 447 15.34 -11.41 -4.36
N VAL A 448 15.64 -10.72 -5.45
CA VAL A 448 14.75 -9.69 -5.99
C VAL A 448 13.85 -10.33 -7.01
N ARG A 449 12.55 -10.30 -6.76
CA ARG A 449 11.53 -10.85 -7.63
C ARG A 449 10.65 -9.72 -8.17
N VAL A 450 10.51 -9.68 -9.48
CA VAL A 450 9.54 -8.81 -10.16
C VAL A 450 8.44 -9.71 -10.71
N VAL A 451 7.22 -9.60 -10.17
CA VAL A 451 6.06 -10.42 -10.59
C VAL A 451 4.98 -9.53 -11.14
N SER A 452 4.33 -9.93 -12.24
CA SER A 452 3.15 -9.21 -12.72
C SER A 452 1.99 -9.34 -11.74
N ASP A 453 1.31 -8.23 -11.52
CA ASP A 453 0.09 -8.19 -10.72
C ASP A 453 -1.02 -9.01 -11.39
N SER A 454 -1.11 -9.02 -12.72
CA SER A 454 -2.23 -9.63 -13.47
C SER A 454 -1.88 -10.88 -14.26
N TRP A 455 -0.62 -11.07 -14.68
CA TRP A 455 -0.25 -12.19 -15.55
C TRP A 455 0.38 -13.35 -14.77
N LEU A 456 -0.20 -14.54 -14.92
CA LEU A 456 0.37 -15.78 -14.39
C LEU A 456 1.64 -16.15 -15.17
N HIS A 457 2.69 -16.59 -14.46
CA HIS A 457 4.03 -16.92 -14.99
C HIS A 457 4.86 -15.74 -15.51
N SER A 458 4.37 -14.51 -15.38
CA SER A 458 5.18 -13.31 -15.61
C SER A 458 5.96 -13.00 -14.33
N GLU A 459 7.10 -13.67 -14.15
CA GLU A 459 8.03 -13.35 -13.07
C GLU A 459 9.48 -13.34 -13.55
N SER A 460 10.31 -12.59 -12.85
CA SER A 460 11.76 -12.58 -13.04
C SER A 460 12.44 -12.46 -11.69
N VAL A 461 13.49 -13.25 -11.48
CA VAL A 461 14.19 -13.39 -10.21
C VAL A 461 15.66 -13.10 -10.41
N LEU A 462 16.20 -12.19 -9.61
CA LEU A 462 17.62 -11.89 -9.54
C LEU A 462 18.16 -12.25 -8.15
N PRO A 463 19.08 -13.23 -8.03
CA PRO A 463 19.80 -13.46 -6.79
C PRO A 463 20.86 -12.37 -6.59
N ILE A 464 20.85 -11.75 -5.42
CA ILE A 464 21.86 -10.83 -4.94
C ILE A 464 22.76 -11.58 -3.96
N SER A 465 23.94 -12.02 -4.43
CA SER A 465 24.94 -12.67 -3.57
C SER A 465 25.72 -11.65 -2.72
N PHE A 466 25.97 -12.02 -1.47
CA PHE A 466 26.77 -11.24 -0.51
C PHE A 466 28.21 -11.76 -0.38
N ASP A 467 28.62 -12.77 -1.16
CA ASP A 467 29.92 -13.44 -1.01
C ASP A 467 31.13 -12.49 -1.14
N LYS A 468 31.01 -11.46 -2.01
CA LYS A 468 32.03 -10.44 -2.25
C LYS A 468 31.71 -9.10 -1.57
N MET A 469 30.67 -9.05 -0.74
CA MET A 469 30.21 -7.82 -0.12
C MET A 469 31.10 -7.43 1.05
N ILE A 470 31.75 -6.28 0.93
CA ILE A 470 32.52 -5.69 2.03
C ILE A 470 31.58 -4.77 2.81
N LEU A 471 31.19 -5.20 4.01
CA LEU A 471 30.41 -4.35 4.90
C LEU A 471 31.29 -3.27 5.53
N PRO A 472 30.78 -2.03 5.67
CA PRO A 472 31.47 -0.99 6.41
C PRO A 472 31.81 -1.43 7.84
N ALA A 473 32.87 -0.84 8.40
CA ALA A 473 33.14 -1.01 9.82
C ALA A 473 31.96 -0.49 10.66
N LYS A 474 31.76 -1.07 11.85
CA LYS A 474 30.77 -0.54 12.78
C LYS A 474 31.19 0.87 13.15
N PHE A 475 30.25 1.83 13.12
CA PHE A 475 30.54 3.19 13.55
C PHE A 475 30.99 3.18 15.02
N PRO A 476 31.98 4.01 15.39
CA PRO A 476 32.33 4.19 16.78
C PRO A 476 31.12 4.70 17.57
N ALA A 477 31.08 4.42 18.87
CA ALA A 477 30.07 5.00 19.73
C ALA A 477 30.18 6.54 19.68
N PRO A 478 29.05 7.27 19.69
CA PRO A 478 29.09 8.73 19.77
C PRO A 478 29.77 9.15 21.08
N THR A 479 30.45 10.30 21.07
CA THR A 479 31.04 10.88 22.28
C THR A 479 29.96 11.10 23.34
N GLU A 480 30.18 10.59 24.54
CA GLU A 480 29.22 10.75 25.64
C GLU A 480 29.06 12.23 26.01
N LEU A 481 27.82 12.62 26.24
CA LEU A 481 27.49 13.93 26.80
C LEU A 481 27.70 13.87 28.31
N LEU A 482 28.73 14.54 28.78
CA LEU A 482 29.07 14.59 30.19
C LEU A 482 28.07 15.49 30.93
N ASP A 483 27.63 15.06 32.12
CA ASP A 483 26.77 15.85 33.01
C ASP A 483 27.60 16.94 33.72
N LEU A 484 28.03 17.93 32.93
CA LEU A 484 28.81 19.07 33.39
C LEU A 484 27.88 20.12 33.98
N GLN A 485 28.41 20.88 34.93
CA GLN A 485 27.71 22.08 35.42
C GLN A 485 27.48 23.05 34.25
N PRO A 486 26.24 23.54 34.04
CA PRO A 486 25.93 24.48 32.95
C PRO A 486 26.89 25.67 32.96
N LEU A 487 27.48 25.95 31.80
CA LEU A 487 28.39 27.06 31.65
C LEU A 487 27.60 28.37 31.59
N LEU A 488 28.05 29.38 32.33
CA LEU A 488 27.46 30.73 32.30
C LEU A 488 28.17 31.59 31.25
N PRO A 489 27.48 32.54 30.58
CA PRO A 489 28.12 33.54 29.71
C PRO A 489 29.23 34.36 30.39
N SER A 490 29.19 34.49 31.72
CA SER A 490 30.24 35.12 32.52
C SER A 490 31.58 34.39 32.44
N SER A 491 31.59 33.08 32.15
CA SER A 491 32.80 32.26 32.04
C SER A 491 33.65 32.57 30.80
N ILE A 492 33.16 33.37 29.85
CA ILE A 492 33.92 33.86 28.68
C ILE A 492 35.04 34.82 29.11
N GLY A 493 34.88 35.52 30.24
CA GLY A 493 35.91 36.39 30.83
C GLY A 493 35.96 37.83 30.28
N GLU A 494 35.38 38.09 29.10
CA GLU A 494 35.33 39.41 28.48
C GLU A 494 33.90 39.98 28.52
N PRO A 495 33.62 41.07 29.28
CA PRO A 495 32.26 41.59 29.48
C PRO A 495 31.55 42.00 28.18
N ALA A 496 32.32 42.44 27.18
CA ALA A 496 31.78 42.80 25.87
C ALA A 496 31.27 41.59 25.08
N LEU A 497 31.91 40.43 25.24
CA LEU A 497 31.51 39.18 24.60
C LEU A 497 30.36 38.48 25.34
N SER A 498 30.36 38.52 26.67
CA SER A 498 29.27 37.96 27.48
C SER A 498 27.91 38.60 27.19
N LYS A 499 27.88 39.91 26.89
CA LYS A 499 26.65 40.66 26.53
C LYS A 499 26.06 40.27 25.18
N LEU A 500 26.76 39.50 24.35
CA LEU A 500 26.24 39.04 23.07
C LEU A 500 25.17 37.95 23.21
N PHE A 501 25.12 37.27 24.36
CA PHE A 501 24.18 36.19 24.63
C PHE A 501 23.03 36.70 25.50
N GLN A 502 21.80 36.36 25.12
CA GLN A 502 20.57 36.81 25.80
C GLN A 502 20.00 35.74 26.74
N PHE A 503 20.74 34.67 26.99
CA PHE A 503 20.34 33.55 27.83
C PHE A 503 21.30 33.41 29.01
N ASP A 504 20.82 32.83 30.11
CA ASP A 504 21.55 32.79 31.38
C ASP A 504 22.58 31.65 31.44
N GLU A 505 22.32 30.54 30.77
CA GLU A 505 23.17 29.33 30.76
C GLU A 505 23.31 28.76 29.34
N PHE A 506 24.51 28.26 29.02
CA PHE A 506 24.74 27.47 27.81
C PHE A 506 24.19 26.05 27.98
N ASN A 507 23.70 25.48 26.89
CA ASN A 507 23.20 24.10 26.92
C ASN A 507 24.35 23.09 27.17
N PRO A 508 24.05 21.82 27.48
CA PRO A 508 25.09 20.82 27.78
C PRO A 508 26.11 20.60 26.66
N ILE A 509 25.70 20.64 25.39
CA ILE A 509 26.60 20.46 24.24
C ILE A 509 27.55 21.65 24.11
N GLN A 510 27.03 22.87 24.25
CA GLN A 510 27.80 24.11 24.27
C GLN A 510 28.78 24.13 25.45
N THR A 511 28.32 23.71 26.63
CA THR A 511 29.13 23.60 27.85
C THR A 511 30.31 22.65 27.66
N GLN A 512 30.07 21.45 27.12
CA GLN A 512 31.12 20.44 26.87
C GLN A 512 32.09 20.86 25.76
N THR A 513 31.59 21.54 24.72
CA THR A 513 32.42 21.97 23.57
C THR A 513 33.15 23.29 23.80
N PHE A 514 32.74 24.08 24.79
CA PHE A 514 33.28 25.41 25.07
C PHE A 514 34.79 25.41 25.32
N HIS A 515 35.30 24.47 26.13
CA HIS A 515 36.72 24.43 26.45
C HIS A 515 37.56 24.26 25.17
N GLU A 516 37.22 23.30 24.31
CA GLU A 516 37.99 23.06 23.09
C GLU A 516 37.84 24.22 22.10
N LEU A 517 36.63 24.76 21.89
CA LEU A 517 36.37 25.81 20.91
C LEU A 517 36.86 27.21 21.33
N PHE A 518 36.87 27.51 22.64
CA PHE A 518 37.22 28.85 23.14
C PHE A 518 38.60 28.90 23.80
N LYS A 519 39.12 27.80 24.34
CA LYS A 519 40.45 27.77 25.02
C LYS A 519 41.56 27.13 24.19
N THR A 520 41.25 26.42 23.10
CA THR A 520 42.27 25.78 22.22
C THR A 520 42.16 26.24 20.77
N ASP A 521 43.22 26.00 19.97
CA ASP A 521 43.26 26.30 18.54
C ASP A 521 43.18 25.02 17.68
N LYS A 522 42.64 23.92 18.23
CA LYS A 522 42.50 22.66 17.50
C LYS A 522 41.32 22.70 16.53
N ASN A 523 41.46 21.99 15.41
CA ASN A 523 40.32 21.73 14.53
C ASN A 523 39.30 20.85 15.27
N CYS A 524 38.05 21.31 15.33
CA CYS A 524 36.97 20.65 16.04
C CYS A 524 35.86 20.22 15.08
N LEU A 525 35.29 19.03 15.32
CA LEU A 525 34.09 18.56 14.66
C LEU A 525 32.98 18.44 15.71
N VAL A 526 31.90 19.21 15.54
CA VAL A 526 30.74 19.20 16.44
C VAL A 526 29.52 18.68 15.69
N CYS A 527 29.22 17.40 15.90
CA CYS A 527 28.05 16.75 15.31
C CYS A 527 26.93 16.68 16.35
N SER A 528 25.86 17.45 16.14
CA SER A 528 24.67 17.40 16.99
C SER A 528 23.40 17.59 16.15
N PRO A 529 22.22 17.15 16.66
CA PRO A 529 20.95 17.38 15.99
C PRO A 529 20.69 18.86 15.66
N SER A 530 19.85 19.10 14.66
CA SER A 530 19.37 20.46 14.36
C SER A 530 18.59 21.00 15.55
N GLY A 531 18.79 22.28 15.88
CA GLY A 531 18.22 22.92 17.08
C GLY A 531 19.06 22.82 18.36
N SER A 532 20.16 22.03 18.38
CA SER A 532 21.06 21.95 19.55
C SER A 532 22.00 23.16 19.73
N GLY A 533 21.82 24.23 18.96
CA GLY A 533 22.61 25.47 19.11
C GLY A 533 24.04 25.39 18.59
N LYS A 534 24.29 24.64 17.49
CA LYS A 534 25.61 24.55 16.81
C LYS A 534 26.17 25.90 16.39
N THR A 535 25.31 26.85 16.04
CA THR A 535 25.70 28.23 15.69
C THR A 535 26.40 28.92 16.86
N THR A 536 25.97 28.68 18.11
CA THR A 536 26.67 29.18 19.30
C THR A 536 28.06 28.57 19.46
N CYS A 537 28.24 27.30 19.11
CA CYS A 537 29.56 26.67 19.09
C CYS A 537 30.48 27.34 18.06
N ALA A 538 29.96 27.66 16.86
CA ALA A 538 30.69 28.45 15.87
C ALA A 538 31.06 29.85 16.40
N GLU A 539 30.17 30.49 17.16
CA GLU A 539 30.42 31.79 17.80
C GLU A 539 31.54 31.72 18.84
N PHE A 540 31.71 30.62 19.58
CA PHE A 540 32.87 30.44 20.48
C PHE A 540 34.19 30.52 19.72
N ALA A 541 34.30 29.85 18.58
CA ALA A 541 35.51 29.89 17.75
C ALA A 541 35.77 31.30 17.18
N ILE A 542 34.71 32.00 16.73
CA ILE A 542 34.82 33.38 16.26
C ILE A 542 35.30 34.31 17.39
N MET A 543 34.71 34.19 18.58
CA MET A 543 35.09 35.00 19.73
C MET A 543 36.54 34.75 20.15
N ARG A 544 37.02 33.50 20.12
CA ARG A 544 38.43 33.20 20.35
C ARG A 544 39.33 33.87 19.32
N MET A 545 39.01 33.76 18.03
CA MET A 545 39.79 34.42 16.97
C MET A 545 39.87 35.93 17.19
N LEU A 546 38.76 36.57 17.59
CA LEU A 546 38.71 38.01 17.84
C LEU A 546 39.59 38.44 19.04
N THR A 547 39.74 37.60 20.06
CA THR A 547 40.56 37.89 21.25
C THR A 547 42.04 37.56 21.06
N THR A 548 42.37 36.51 20.31
CA THR A 548 43.76 36.07 20.12
C THR A 548 44.46 36.72 18.94
N THR A 549 43.74 37.02 17.86
CA THR A 549 44.32 37.50 16.59
C THR A 549 43.67 38.81 16.16
N SER A 550 44.34 39.94 16.40
CA SER A 550 43.82 41.28 16.11
C SER A 550 43.40 41.51 14.65
N ASP A 551 44.10 40.88 13.70
CA ASP A 551 43.82 40.97 12.25
C ASP A 551 43.24 39.66 11.66
N GLY A 552 42.81 38.73 12.52
CA GLY A 552 42.34 37.41 12.09
C GLY A 552 41.03 37.49 11.31
N LYS A 553 40.91 36.70 10.23
CA LYS A 553 39.70 36.62 9.38
C LYS A 553 39.00 35.27 9.52
N CYS A 554 37.68 35.31 9.69
CA CYS A 554 36.81 34.14 9.75
C CYS A 554 35.97 34.02 8.48
N VAL A 555 35.93 32.83 7.89
CA VAL A 555 34.97 32.48 6.83
C VAL A 555 34.00 31.43 7.36
N TYR A 556 32.73 31.78 7.42
CA TYR A 556 31.64 30.87 7.74
C TYR A 556 30.94 30.44 6.45
N VAL A 557 30.84 29.13 6.26
CA VAL A 557 30.30 28.48 5.07
C VAL A 557 28.98 27.81 5.43
N ALA A 558 27.88 28.40 4.95
CA ALA A 558 26.56 27.80 5.02
C ALA A 558 26.30 26.91 3.79
N PRO A 559 25.42 25.88 3.92
CA PRO A 559 25.06 25.03 2.80
C PRO A 559 24.18 25.77 1.77
N SER A 560 23.37 26.73 2.22
CA SER A 560 22.44 27.50 1.37
C SER A 560 22.36 28.97 1.77
N ASP A 561 21.88 29.80 0.84
CA ASP A 561 21.67 31.23 1.07
C ASP A 561 20.62 31.51 2.16
N GLU A 562 19.61 30.63 2.27
CA GLU A 562 18.53 30.70 3.26
C GLU A 562 19.04 30.56 4.71
N ILE A 563 20.14 29.84 4.92
CA ILE A 563 20.80 29.73 6.22
C ILE A 563 21.80 30.89 6.39
N ALA A 564 22.51 31.24 5.32
CA ALA A 564 23.48 32.33 5.35
C ALA A 564 22.86 33.69 5.71
N ASP A 565 21.65 34.01 5.22
CA ASP A 565 21.00 35.32 5.40
C ASP A 565 20.64 35.64 6.85
N PRO A 566 19.88 34.79 7.57
CA PRO A 566 19.56 35.03 8.96
C PRO A 566 20.82 35.05 9.83
N ILE A 567 21.83 34.23 9.52
CA ILE A 567 23.11 34.23 10.24
C ILE A 567 23.86 35.53 10.00
N TYR A 568 23.97 35.98 8.75
CA TYR A 568 24.57 37.27 8.41
C TYR A 568 23.88 38.42 9.14
N GLN A 569 22.54 38.48 9.14
CA GLN A 569 21.79 39.53 9.81
C GLN A 569 21.95 39.48 11.34
N SER A 570 22.00 38.28 11.93
CA SER A 570 22.22 38.07 13.36
C SER A 570 23.63 38.51 13.76
N TRP A 571 24.65 38.04 13.05
CA TRP A 571 26.05 38.34 13.33
C TRP A 571 26.42 39.79 13.03
N LYS A 572 25.82 40.40 11.99
CA LYS A 572 25.99 41.83 11.73
C LYS A 572 25.44 42.69 12.87
N ARG A 573 24.34 42.27 13.51
CA ARG A 573 23.80 42.94 14.71
C ARG A 573 24.66 42.68 15.96
N ARG A 574 25.07 41.43 16.18
CA ARG A 574 25.81 41.01 17.39
C ARG A 574 27.30 41.37 17.32
N PHE A 575 28.05 40.76 16.41
CA PHE A 575 29.48 41.04 16.25
C PHE A 575 29.76 42.41 15.65
N GLY A 576 28.86 42.94 14.81
CA GLY A 576 29.03 44.30 14.26
C GLY A 576 29.04 45.39 15.34
N ALA A 577 28.42 45.18 16.50
CA ALA A 577 28.53 46.09 17.64
C ALA A 577 29.92 46.11 18.29
N LEU A 578 30.73 45.06 18.08
CA LEU A 578 32.08 44.92 18.65
C LEU A 578 33.19 45.33 17.69
N ILE A 579 33.11 44.88 16.42
CA ILE A 579 34.15 45.07 15.41
C ILE A 579 33.78 46.07 14.31
N GLY A 580 32.56 46.62 14.35
CA GLY A 580 31.99 47.49 13.32
C GLY A 580 31.15 46.73 12.29
N SER A 581 29.94 47.22 12.01
CA SER A 581 28.99 46.55 11.10
C SER A 581 29.46 46.40 9.66
N SER A 582 30.46 47.18 9.22
CA SER A 582 31.08 47.07 7.89
C SER A 582 32.10 45.93 7.78
N MET A 583 32.53 45.37 8.92
CA MET A 583 33.51 44.27 8.99
C MET A 583 32.86 42.88 8.95
N VAL A 584 31.52 42.81 9.08
CA VAL A 584 30.73 41.60 8.84
C VAL A 584 30.14 41.69 7.45
N VAL A 585 30.59 40.81 6.54
CA VAL A 585 30.23 40.84 5.12
C VAL A 585 29.64 39.50 4.67
N ARG A 586 28.79 39.55 3.66
CA ARG A 586 28.24 38.38 2.98
C ARG A 586 28.74 38.37 1.55
N LEU A 587 29.21 37.22 1.08
CA LEU A 587 29.56 37.04 -0.33
C LEU A 587 28.31 36.94 -1.20
N THR A 588 28.38 37.55 -2.37
CA THR A 588 27.27 37.73 -3.31
C THR A 588 27.31 36.72 -4.47
N GLY A 589 28.43 36.01 -4.64
CA GLY A 589 28.67 35.09 -5.75
C GLY A 589 29.40 35.72 -6.92
N GLU A 590 29.54 37.06 -6.95
CA GLU A 590 30.30 37.77 -7.97
C GLU A 590 31.76 37.94 -7.58
N THR A 591 32.68 37.46 -8.43
CA THR A 591 34.09 37.31 -8.07
C THR A 591 34.81 38.63 -7.75
N VAL A 592 34.48 39.72 -8.46
CA VAL A 592 35.17 41.02 -8.29
C VAL A 592 34.67 41.77 -7.04
N PRO A 593 33.35 41.94 -6.81
CA PRO A 593 32.82 42.47 -5.55
C PRO A 593 33.23 41.62 -4.34
N ASP A 594 33.17 40.30 -4.44
CA ASP A 594 33.46 39.42 -3.32
C ASP A 594 34.94 39.47 -2.91
N LEU A 595 35.87 39.72 -3.84
CA LEU A 595 37.26 39.98 -3.50
C LEU A 595 37.44 41.28 -2.71
N LYS A 596 36.65 42.32 -3.01
CA LYS A 596 36.66 43.56 -2.23
C LYS A 596 36.09 43.32 -0.83
N LEU A 597 34.97 42.60 -0.74
CA LEU A 597 34.34 42.24 0.54
C LEU A 597 35.26 41.36 1.39
N LEU A 598 35.96 40.39 0.80
CA LEU A 598 36.94 39.56 1.50
C LEU A 598 38.14 40.37 2.01
N ASN A 599 38.54 41.41 1.29
CA ASN A 599 39.64 42.29 1.72
C ASN A 599 39.24 43.14 2.93
N SER A 600 38.03 43.73 2.92
CA SER A 600 37.53 44.61 3.97
C SER A 600 36.93 43.87 5.17
N GLY A 601 36.37 42.68 4.96
CA GLY A 601 35.68 41.91 5.99
C GLY A 601 36.61 41.15 6.93
N ARG A 602 36.18 41.03 8.18
CA ARG A 602 36.80 40.21 9.23
C ARG A 602 35.97 38.95 9.53
N ILE A 603 34.64 39.05 9.47
CA ILE A 603 33.73 37.90 9.50
C ILE A 603 33.02 37.85 8.15
N ILE A 604 33.27 36.79 7.38
CA ILE A 604 32.73 36.59 6.04
C ILE A 604 31.75 35.42 6.08
N VAL A 605 30.49 35.69 5.73
CA VAL A 605 29.46 34.66 5.54
C VAL A 605 29.38 34.33 4.05
N SER A 606 29.45 33.06 3.69
CA SER A 606 29.43 32.59 2.31
C SER A 606 28.66 31.28 2.18
N THR A 607 28.21 30.98 0.97
CA THR A 607 27.86 29.62 0.54
C THR A 607 29.09 28.89 0.01
N ILE A 608 28.99 27.56 -0.11
CA ILE A 608 30.09 26.73 -0.64
C ILE A 608 30.46 27.10 -2.08
N THR A 609 29.47 27.44 -2.91
CA THR A 609 29.65 27.79 -4.33
C THR A 609 30.38 29.11 -4.49
N SER A 610 29.99 30.14 -3.73
CA SER A 610 30.63 31.46 -3.74
C SER A 610 32.07 31.40 -3.22
N LEU A 611 32.33 30.58 -2.18
CA LEU A 611 33.67 30.41 -1.66
C LEU A 611 34.58 29.65 -2.63
N ASP A 612 34.10 28.59 -3.28
CA ASP A 612 34.89 27.80 -4.24
C ASP A 612 35.43 28.66 -5.39
N ALA A 613 34.59 29.54 -5.95
CA ALA A 613 35.02 30.48 -7.00
C ALA A 613 36.19 31.38 -6.56
N LEU A 614 36.25 31.72 -5.27
CA LEU A 614 37.34 32.51 -4.70
C LEU A 614 38.57 31.67 -4.35
N THR A 615 38.42 30.46 -3.84
CA THR A 615 39.55 29.64 -3.39
C THR A 615 40.33 29.01 -4.55
N ARG A 616 39.74 28.82 -5.75
CA ARG A 616 40.46 28.29 -6.94
C ARG A 616 41.78 29.00 -7.28
N ARG A 617 41.91 30.31 -7.01
CA ARG A 617 43.15 31.09 -7.22
C ARG A 617 43.84 31.53 -5.92
N TRP A 618 43.72 30.74 -4.85
CA TRP A 618 44.26 31.05 -3.52
C TRP A 618 45.77 31.39 -3.53
N ARG A 619 46.57 30.79 -4.43
CA ARG A 619 48.01 31.07 -4.53
C ARG A 619 48.32 32.54 -4.83
N GLN A 620 47.50 33.19 -5.66
CA GLN A 620 47.65 34.59 -6.09
C GLN A 620 46.96 35.57 -5.13
N ARG A 621 46.01 35.08 -4.31
CA ARG A 621 45.13 35.90 -3.46
C ARG A 621 45.62 35.91 -2.02
N LYS A 622 46.36 36.97 -1.62
CA LYS A 622 46.91 37.13 -0.26
C LYS A 622 45.82 37.05 0.83
N SER A 623 44.64 37.59 0.56
CA SER A 623 43.52 37.65 1.51
C SER A 623 42.91 36.30 1.85
N ILE A 624 43.04 35.31 0.97
CA ILE A 624 42.61 33.93 1.23
C ILE A 624 43.64 33.22 2.11
N LYS A 625 44.93 33.50 1.92
CA LYS A 625 46.00 32.98 2.79
C LYS A 625 45.97 33.60 4.19
N ALA A 626 45.34 34.76 4.34
CA ALA A 626 45.18 35.46 5.62
C ALA A 626 43.96 34.99 6.43
N ILE A 627 43.18 34.01 5.94
CA ILE A 627 42.06 33.43 6.70
C ILE A 627 42.63 32.63 7.87
N SER A 628 42.17 32.97 9.08
CA SER A 628 42.61 32.36 10.34
C SER A 628 41.65 31.29 10.85
N LEU A 629 40.36 31.40 10.50
CA LEU A 629 39.31 30.47 10.91
C LEU A 629 38.38 30.18 9.75
N VAL A 630 38.05 28.90 9.54
CA VAL A 630 37.01 28.47 8.60
C VAL A 630 36.02 27.61 9.37
N ILE A 631 34.75 27.93 9.24
CA ILE A 631 33.65 27.21 9.87
C ILE A 631 32.76 26.69 8.76
N PHE A 632 32.58 25.38 8.69
CA PHE A 632 31.59 24.76 7.83
C PHE A 632 30.39 24.36 8.69
N ASP A 633 29.21 24.88 8.37
CA ASP A 633 27.97 24.50 9.02
C ASP A 633 27.22 23.47 8.18
N GLU A 634 26.53 22.57 8.87
CA GLU A 634 25.77 21.46 8.26
C GLU A 634 26.56 20.69 7.19
N VAL A 635 27.76 20.22 7.56
CA VAL A 635 28.69 19.42 6.73
C VAL A 635 28.14 18.06 6.35
#